data_AF-A0A1M7J0Z2-F1
#
_entry.id   AF-A0A1M7J0Z2-F1
#
_cell.length_a   1.000
_cell.length_b   1.000
_cell.length_c   1.000
_cell.angle_alpha   90.00
_cell.angle_beta   90.00
_cell.angle_gamma   90.00
#
_symmetry.space_group_name_H-M   'P 1'
#
loop_
_entity.id
_entity.type
_entity.pdbx_description
1 polymer ?
#
loop_
_entity_poly.entity_id
_entity_poly.type
_entity_poly.pdbx_seq_one_letter_code
_entity_poly.pdbx_strand_id
1 'polypeptide(L)'
;MSKRFKHFLILATSLFLGWGMQARLEAADSYTLLGRSSPAHMDVKLESPQWQWVRSKRELILGTSAPDYPPFDITVSGSDYEGITADYAGIISRALDLPVRIQRFDTRDAAMRALIDGEIDLLGTANGFEARDRGILLSQPYSVDQPVLVTRIGETRPLTDGLLGMRLSMVYHYLPLSDVKATYPNATLRTYPSFQSAINAVAFNQADVFLGDTISTQYVINKGYLNNVQMANFGKHEAEGFSFAVRQENTLLLGIINQTLKAIPVDERIDISKRWSAGSDLLLTDQKLQLTQREERWIAQHPTVRVLVNEVYAPLTFFDTSGNFRGITAEVLEQIRLRTGLRFEVQRAASLGDMMNQVSQGQADMIGALDSSDEREDQLTFSRPYIDTSFVLVTRKDTGSPIHLEQLKGKRLSVTRGSSLLNWLRREHPEIVAVEVDNPFQALDMLALGRTEGTVTSLLSANYFLSSGIFGDRLQITATAGDDQALISMATSRNATELSSILDKALASIAPQEMAVINNRWRSYSPAGANWHDYQRLIYQILTGAGLLLMALLAWNAYMRRQIKQREAAERALGDQFEFMRALVDGTPHPIYVRDREGLLRMCNDSYLTAFTARREDIIGKSATDGIFSNAFEAKEYAADYQRVMDSNTAMVLDRTLHIGDRELTIYHWILPFRDTLGEVQGIIGGWIDISERRQLIEDLQTAKEQADAANRAKSTFLTTMSHEIRTPMNAVIGMLELALKRADQGELDRSAIEVAYGSAKELLDLIGDILDIARIESGRLALNPERANLRQLVESVVRVFEGLARQKNLVLALELDSRINTDVLLDPLRFKQILSNLVSNAIKFTQRGEVRVVLQASEIPDSSQLQLHVTVQDSGIGISAEDQRRLFEPFAQVDNNGQMARTGAGLGLVICRSLCEMMGGTLTLTSEPGKGTQINMHLLLTPLDPALNLPVQRDPPPAATHVLHILIVDDHPANRLLLCEQLGFLGHRCEVAENGAQGLERWLGNHFDLVVADWNAPINP
;
A
#
# COMPACT_ATOMS: atom_id res chain seq x y z
N MET A 1 37.42 -36.31 -66.85
CA MET A 1 37.38 -35.03 -66.11
C MET A 1 37.40 -35.31 -64.62
N SER A 2 38.27 -34.78 -63.78
CA SER A 2 39.68 -34.43 -63.86
C SER A 2 40.11 -34.37 -62.38
N LYS A 3 41.31 -34.85 -62.05
CA LYS A 3 41.95 -34.84 -60.72
C LYS A 3 41.93 -33.47 -60.00
N ARG A 4 41.54 -32.40 -60.69
CA ARG A 4 41.26 -31.06 -60.14
C ARG A 4 40.03 -31.00 -59.22
N PHE A 5 39.01 -31.84 -59.38
CA PHE A 5 37.82 -31.81 -58.52
C PHE A 5 38.07 -32.40 -57.12
N LYS A 6 38.95 -33.41 -57.01
CA LYS A 6 39.37 -33.98 -55.71
C LYS A 6 40.28 -33.04 -54.92
N HIS A 7 41.14 -32.26 -55.59
CA HIS A 7 41.97 -31.27 -54.90
C HIS A 7 41.14 -30.07 -54.42
N PHE A 8 40.11 -29.65 -55.18
CA PHE A 8 39.20 -28.59 -54.74
C PHE A 8 38.34 -29.01 -53.54
N LEU A 9 37.92 -30.29 -53.48
CA LEU A 9 37.16 -30.82 -52.35
C LEU A 9 38.01 -30.97 -51.07
N ILE A 10 39.30 -31.32 -51.20
CA ILE A 10 40.25 -31.42 -50.08
C ILE A 10 40.68 -30.02 -49.59
N LEU A 11 40.87 -29.05 -50.50
CA LEU A 11 41.17 -27.67 -50.10
C LEU A 11 39.97 -26.98 -49.42
N ALA A 12 38.75 -27.25 -49.91
CA ALA A 12 37.52 -26.74 -49.30
C ALA A 12 37.24 -27.36 -47.93
N THR A 13 37.55 -28.66 -47.73
CA THR A 13 37.43 -29.28 -46.40
C THR A 13 38.54 -28.82 -45.44
N SER A 14 39.75 -28.50 -45.90
CA SER A 14 40.78 -27.90 -45.05
C SER A 14 40.52 -26.43 -44.68
N LEU A 15 39.82 -25.67 -45.53
CA LEU A 15 39.41 -24.29 -45.20
C LEU A 15 38.19 -24.24 -44.27
N PHE A 16 37.32 -25.26 -44.27
CA PHE A 16 36.22 -25.37 -43.29
C PHE A 16 36.62 -26.00 -41.95
N LEU A 17 37.74 -26.74 -41.88
CA LEU A 17 38.31 -27.25 -40.64
C LEU A 17 39.28 -26.26 -39.95
N GLY A 18 39.64 -25.15 -40.60
CA GLY A 18 40.47 -24.09 -40.03
C GLY A 18 39.70 -22.98 -39.29
N TRP A 19 38.36 -22.99 -39.34
CA TRP A 19 37.48 -22.01 -38.67
C TRP A 19 36.56 -22.66 -37.64
N GLY A 20 37.05 -23.72 -36.99
CA GLY A 20 36.29 -24.49 -36.01
C GLY A 20 37.12 -24.89 -34.81
N MET A 21 37.90 -23.97 -34.23
CA MET A 21 38.36 -24.01 -32.84
C MET A 21 38.98 -22.65 -32.46
N GLN A 22 38.16 -21.59 -32.48
CA GLN A 22 38.21 -20.68 -31.35
C GLN A 22 37.07 -21.16 -30.46
N ALA A 23 37.40 -21.99 -29.47
CA ALA A 23 36.55 -22.11 -28.30
C ALA A 23 36.23 -20.68 -27.89
N ARG A 24 34.95 -20.29 -27.97
CA ARG A 24 34.47 -19.15 -27.19
C ARG A 24 34.87 -19.51 -25.76
N LEU A 25 35.86 -18.79 -25.20
CA LEU A 25 35.97 -18.71 -23.75
C LEU A 25 34.57 -18.32 -23.27
N GLU A 26 33.91 -19.22 -22.54
CA GLU A 26 32.70 -18.89 -21.79
C GLU A 26 33.04 -17.64 -20.98
N ALA A 27 32.35 -16.54 -21.26
CA ALA A 27 32.67 -15.24 -20.69
C ALA A 27 32.36 -15.30 -19.20
N ALA A 28 33.38 -15.49 -18.36
CA ALA A 28 33.23 -15.45 -16.93
C ALA A 28 33.08 -14.00 -16.47
N ASP A 29 31.97 -13.69 -15.81
CA ASP A 29 31.74 -12.36 -15.25
C ASP A 29 32.70 -12.11 -14.07
N SER A 30 33.30 -10.92 -14.05
CA SER A 30 34.21 -10.49 -12.99
C SER A 30 33.48 -9.63 -11.95
N TYR A 31 33.68 -9.91 -10.66
CA TYR A 31 33.07 -9.17 -9.56
C TYR A 31 34.13 -8.55 -8.64
N THR A 32 33.75 -7.47 -7.97
CA THR A 32 34.57 -6.82 -6.94
C THR A 32 34.37 -7.54 -5.61
N LEU A 33 35.46 -7.95 -4.96
CA LEU A 33 35.37 -8.58 -3.65
C LEU A 33 34.97 -7.57 -2.57
N LEU A 34 33.84 -7.80 -1.90
CA LEU A 34 33.38 -6.99 -0.77
C LEU A 34 33.45 -7.79 0.54
N GLY A 35 34.66 -7.89 1.11
CA GLY A 35 34.87 -8.45 2.44
C GLY A 35 34.74 -7.38 3.54
N ARG A 36 33.75 -7.53 4.42
CA ARG A 36 33.40 -6.55 5.48
C ARG A 36 34.19 -6.74 6.77
N SER A 37 34.67 -7.95 7.02
CA SER A 37 35.49 -8.26 8.20
C SER A 37 36.88 -7.64 8.13
N SER A 38 37.54 -7.27 9.23
CA SER A 38 38.90 -6.69 9.20
C SER A 38 39.65 -6.88 10.51
N PRO A 39 40.28 -8.05 10.72
CA PRO A 39 40.99 -8.31 11.98
C PRO A 39 42.16 -7.34 12.15
N ALA A 40 42.22 -6.67 13.31
CA ALA A 40 43.18 -5.60 13.58
C ALA A 40 44.65 -6.06 13.60
N HIS A 41 44.92 -7.31 13.95
CA HIS A 41 46.26 -7.90 13.91
C HIS A 41 46.17 -9.42 13.67
N MET A 42 46.93 -9.93 12.71
CA MET A 42 47.03 -11.35 12.42
C MET A 42 48.49 -11.75 12.21
N ASP A 43 48.99 -12.69 13.02
CA ASP A 43 50.35 -13.24 12.88
C ASP A 43 50.29 -14.53 12.05
N VAL A 44 50.38 -14.39 10.73
CA VAL A 44 50.40 -15.55 9.81
C VAL A 44 51.82 -16.10 9.70
N LYS A 45 52.03 -17.28 10.29
CA LYS A 45 53.32 -17.98 10.26
C LYS A 45 53.46 -18.82 8.99
N LEU A 46 54.02 -18.22 7.94
CA LEU A 46 54.37 -18.90 6.69
C LEU A 46 55.85 -19.28 6.66
N GLU A 47 56.15 -20.43 6.05
CA GLU A 47 57.51 -20.89 5.78
C GLU A 47 58.17 -20.08 4.65
N SER A 48 59.51 -20.10 4.54
CA SER A 48 60.23 -19.36 3.50
C SER A 48 59.77 -19.66 2.06
N PRO A 49 59.52 -20.93 1.66
CA PRO A 49 58.99 -21.23 0.33
C PRO A 49 57.60 -20.64 0.07
N GLN A 50 56.77 -20.54 1.13
CA GLN A 50 55.43 -19.99 1.07
C GLN A 50 55.46 -18.47 0.85
N TRP A 51 56.29 -17.75 1.60
CA TRP A 51 56.48 -16.31 1.39
C TRP A 51 57.04 -15.99 0.01
N GLN A 52 57.96 -16.81 -0.49
CA GLN A 52 58.50 -16.64 -1.83
C GLN A 52 57.42 -16.81 -2.91
N TRP A 53 56.52 -17.78 -2.74
CA TRP A 53 55.38 -17.97 -3.63
C TRP A 53 54.40 -16.80 -3.59
N VAL A 54 53.98 -16.34 -2.40
CA VAL A 54 53.07 -15.19 -2.25
C VAL A 54 53.63 -13.97 -2.97
N ARG A 55 54.91 -13.64 -2.75
CA ARG A 55 55.57 -12.48 -3.39
C ARG A 55 55.75 -12.62 -4.91
N SER A 56 55.73 -13.85 -5.43
CA SER A 56 55.81 -14.12 -6.87
C SER A 56 54.45 -14.01 -7.58
N LYS A 57 53.36 -14.11 -6.82
CA LYS A 57 51.99 -13.96 -7.34
C LYS A 57 51.60 -12.48 -7.35
N ARG A 58 50.82 -12.08 -8.36
CA ARG A 58 50.31 -10.71 -8.51
C ARG A 58 48.93 -10.55 -7.91
N GLU A 59 48.08 -11.55 -8.12
CA GLU A 59 46.71 -11.64 -7.62
C GLU A 59 46.38 -13.11 -7.40
N LEU A 60 45.33 -13.35 -6.60
CA LEU A 60 44.64 -14.62 -6.49
C LEU A 60 43.32 -14.56 -7.26
N ILE A 61 43.03 -15.59 -8.03
CA ILE A 61 41.75 -15.70 -8.73
C ILE A 61 40.85 -16.67 -7.96
N LEU A 62 39.78 -16.13 -7.37
CA LEU A 62 38.76 -16.90 -6.66
C LEU A 62 37.57 -17.17 -7.61
N GLY A 63 37.32 -18.44 -7.88
CA GLY A 63 36.14 -18.89 -8.61
C GLY A 63 34.89 -18.98 -7.74
N THR A 64 33.74 -18.69 -8.35
CA THR A 64 32.40 -18.98 -7.82
C THR A 64 31.47 -19.41 -8.97
N SER A 65 30.23 -19.82 -8.69
CA SER A 65 29.30 -20.32 -9.72
C SER A 65 27.90 -19.77 -9.56
N ALA A 66 27.17 -19.62 -10.67
CA ALA A 66 25.74 -19.44 -10.68
C ALA A 66 25.00 -20.79 -10.54
N PRO A 67 23.78 -20.81 -9.97
CA PRO A 67 23.17 -19.76 -9.16
C PRO A 67 23.91 -19.56 -7.83
N ASP A 68 23.70 -18.40 -7.21
CA ASP A 68 24.30 -18.05 -5.92
C ASP A 68 23.93 -19.05 -4.80
N TYR A 69 24.84 -19.17 -3.82
CA TYR A 69 24.70 -20.01 -2.63
C TYR A 69 24.67 -19.13 -1.36
N PRO A 70 23.59 -18.40 -1.10
CA PRO A 70 23.53 -17.47 0.03
C PRO A 70 23.44 -18.23 1.37
N PRO A 71 24.12 -17.75 2.45
CA PRO A 71 24.86 -16.49 2.54
C PRO A 71 26.35 -16.60 2.22
N PHE A 72 26.82 -17.69 1.61
CA PHE A 72 28.24 -17.86 1.28
C PHE A 72 28.67 -17.06 0.06
N ASP A 73 27.91 -17.20 -1.03
CA ASP A 73 28.09 -16.49 -2.30
C ASP A 73 26.84 -15.64 -2.58
N ILE A 74 27.01 -14.32 -2.70
CA ILE A 74 25.95 -13.39 -3.05
C ILE A 74 26.49 -12.39 -4.08
N THR A 75 25.79 -12.26 -5.21
CA THR A 75 26.14 -11.36 -6.33
C THR A 75 24.97 -10.46 -6.75
N VAL A 76 23.97 -10.29 -5.87
CA VAL A 76 22.69 -9.62 -6.18
C VAL A 76 22.87 -8.14 -6.57
N SER A 77 23.93 -7.46 -6.11
CA SER A 77 24.24 -6.08 -6.50
C SER A 77 24.68 -5.93 -7.96
N GLY A 78 25.02 -7.03 -8.64
CA GLY A 78 25.46 -7.05 -10.04
C GLY A 78 26.92 -6.66 -10.27
N SER A 79 27.59 -6.02 -9.30
CA SER A 79 29.01 -5.64 -9.39
C SER A 79 29.88 -6.24 -8.29
N ASP A 80 29.27 -6.55 -7.14
CA ASP A 80 30.00 -6.94 -5.94
C ASP A 80 29.73 -8.40 -5.60
N TYR A 81 30.76 -9.06 -5.08
CA TYR A 81 30.69 -10.39 -4.52
C TYR A 81 30.82 -10.28 -3.01
N GLU A 82 29.73 -10.61 -2.31
CA GLU A 82 29.61 -10.56 -0.86
C GLU A 82 29.16 -11.92 -0.30
N GLY A 83 29.21 -12.06 1.03
CA GLY A 83 28.86 -13.27 1.74
C GLY A 83 29.97 -13.76 2.68
N ILE A 84 29.75 -14.91 3.30
CA ILE A 84 30.71 -15.54 4.22
C ILE A 84 32.02 -15.85 3.49
N THR A 85 31.95 -16.42 2.29
CA THR A 85 33.15 -16.77 1.50
C THR A 85 33.91 -15.50 1.09
N ALA A 86 33.21 -14.42 0.76
CA ALA A 86 33.81 -13.12 0.48
C ALA A 86 34.53 -12.53 1.70
N ASP A 87 33.96 -12.63 2.91
CA ASP A 87 34.61 -12.16 4.13
C ASP A 87 35.93 -12.90 4.41
N TYR A 88 35.93 -14.23 4.30
CA TYR A 88 37.15 -15.02 4.45
C TYR A 88 38.17 -14.75 3.34
N ALA A 89 37.74 -14.61 2.09
CA ALA A 89 38.61 -14.23 0.98
C ALA A 89 39.23 -12.84 1.20
N GLY A 90 38.45 -11.89 1.73
CA GLY A 90 38.93 -10.55 2.07
C GLY A 90 39.95 -10.57 3.21
N ILE A 91 39.79 -11.46 4.19
CA ILE A 91 40.79 -11.67 5.25
C ILE A 91 42.08 -12.24 4.65
N ILE A 92 41.99 -13.28 3.81
CA ILE A 92 43.14 -13.88 3.13
C ILE A 92 43.88 -12.83 2.29
N SER A 93 43.14 -12.02 1.52
CA SER A 93 43.71 -10.98 0.68
C SER A 93 44.57 -9.99 1.47
N ARG A 94 44.07 -9.49 2.61
CA ARG A 94 44.80 -8.53 3.45
C ARG A 94 45.92 -9.16 4.26
N ALA A 95 45.70 -10.35 4.80
CA ALA A 95 46.72 -11.05 5.58
C ALA A 95 47.97 -11.40 4.75
N LEU A 96 47.78 -11.63 3.45
CA LEU A 96 48.86 -11.95 2.50
C LEU A 96 49.35 -10.75 1.69
N ASP A 97 48.72 -9.58 1.84
CA ASP A 97 48.93 -8.41 0.96
C ASP A 97 48.84 -8.76 -0.54
N LEU A 98 47.85 -9.59 -0.88
CA LEU A 98 47.66 -10.14 -2.22
C LEU A 98 46.22 -9.92 -2.68
N PRO A 99 45.97 -9.10 -3.72
CA PRO A 99 44.62 -8.84 -4.21
C PRO A 99 43.91 -10.11 -4.66
N VAL A 100 42.60 -10.20 -4.42
CA VAL A 100 41.75 -11.31 -4.86
C VAL A 100 40.77 -10.80 -5.92
N ARG A 101 40.78 -11.42 -7.10
CA ARG A 101 39.84 -11.18 -8.19
C ARG A 101 38.79 -12.29 -8.23
N ILE A 102 37.53 -11.93 -8.40
CA ILE A 102 36.42 -12.89 -8.44
C ILE A 102 36.07 -13.22 -9.88
N GLN A 103 35.90 -14.51 -10.16
CA GLN A 103 35.50 -15.02 -11.46
C GLN A 103 34.31 -15.97 -11.31
N ARG A 104 33.17 -15.61 -11.89
CA ARG A 104 31.94 -16.41 -11.80
C ARG A 104 31.74 -17.25 -13.06
N PHE A 105 31.34 -18.50 -12.86
CA PHE A 105 31.02 -19.45 -13.93
C PHE A 105 29.53 -19.81 -13.93
N ASP A 106 28.99 -20.25 -15.07
CA ASP A 106 27.56 -20.56 -15.23
C ASP A 106 27.08 -21.75 -14.37
N THR A 107 27.99 -22.68 -14.07
CA THR A 107 27.69 -23.90 -13.31
C THR A 107 28.84 -24.26 -12.39
N ARG A 108 28.54 -25.04 -11.34
CA ARG A 108 29.56 -25.52 -10.40
C ARG A 108 30.59 -26.43 -11.08
N ASP A 109 30.14 -27.29 -11.98
CA ASP A 109 31.02 -28.17 -12.78
C ASP A 109 31.97 -27.40 -13.70
N ALA A 110 31.56 -26.23 -14.21
CA ALA A 110 32.44 -25.36 -14.99
C ALA A 110 33.52 -24.72 -14.10
N ALA A 111 33.14 -24.25 -12.90
CA ALA A 111 34.10 -23.70 -11.94
C ALA A 111 35.11 -24.76 -11.45
N MET A 112 34.68 -26.00 -11.21
CA MET A 112 35.58 -27.11 -10.86
C MET A 112 36.57 -27.42 -11.98
N ARG A 113 36.11 -27.46 -13.25
CA ARG A 113 37.01 -27.65 -14.41
C ARG A 113 38.02 -26.51 -14.53
N ALA A 114 37.58 -25.26 -14.40
CA ALA A 114 38.46 -24.10 -14.39
C ALA A 114 39.54 -24.17 -13.29
N LEU A 115 39.21 -24.71 -12.11
CA LEU A 115 40.19 -24.95 -11.04
C LEU A 115 41.23 -26.00 -11.42
N ILE A 116 40.77 -27.13 -11.97
CA ILE A 116 41.65 -28.25 -12.38
C ILE A 116 42.56 -27.81 -13.54
N ASP A 117 42.03 -27.06 -14.49
CA ASP A 117 42.77 -26.53 -15.64
C ASP A 117 43.74 -25.39 -15.25
N GLY A 118 43.55 -24.80 -14.06
CA GLY A 118 44.39 -23.74 -13.52
C GLY A 118 44.03 -22.33 -14.00
N GLU A 119 42.80 -22.13 -14.48
CA GLU A 119 42.25 -20.83 -14.84
C GLU A 119 41.91 -19.98 -13.60
N ILE A 120 41.59 -20.63 -12.49
CA ILE A 120 41.40 -20.03 -11.17
C ILE A 120 42.37 -20.66 -10.15
N ASP A 121 42.77 -19.89 -9.13
CA ASP A 121 43.71 -20.37 -8.10
C ASP A 121 42.98 -21.11 -6.96
N LEU A 122 41.78 -20.65 -6.61
CA LEU A 122 40.94 -21.21 -5.55
C LEU A 122 39.45 -21.16 -5.94
N LEU A 123 38.67 -22.12 -5.45
CA LEU A 123 37.22 -22.16 -5.58
C LEU A 123 36.58 -22.04 -4.19
N GLY A 124 35.67 -21.07 -4.03
CA GLY A 124 34.99 -20.81 -2.77
C GLY A 124 33.79 -21.72 -2.52
N THR A 125 33.29 -21.74 -1.28
CA THR A 125 32.07 -22.47 -0.89
C THR A 125 32.15 -23.96 -1.27
N ALA A 126 33.33 -24.55 -1.16
CA ALA A 126 33.54 -25.96 -1.48
C ALA A 126 33.28 -26.82 -0.25
N ASN A 127 32.73 -28.02 -0.45
CA ASN A 127 32.40 -28.97 0.61
C ASN A 127 32.65 -30.40 0.10
N GLY A 128 32.05 -31.40 0.74
CA GLY A 128 32.23 -32.80 0.35
C GLY A 128 31.78 -33.16 -1.07
N PHE A 129 31.04 -32.29 -1.77
CA PHE A 129 30.77 -32.45 -3.19
C PHE A 129 32.06 -32.35 -4.02
N GLU A 130 32.86 -31.30 -3.84
CA GLU A 130 34.11 -31.11 -4.58
C GLU A 130 35.21 -32.07 -4.14
N ALA A 131 35.24 -32.45 -2.86
CA ALA A 131 36.26 -33.36 -2.30
C ALA A 131 36.29 -34.74 -2.97
N ARG A 132 35.23 -35.13 -3.69
CA ARG A 132 35.15 -36.39 -4.42
C ARG A 132 36.01 -36.40 -5.68
N ASP A 133 36.32 -35.25 -6.27
CA ASP A 133 37.19 -35.17 -7.42
C ASP A 133 38.66 -35.33 -7.00
N ARG A 134 39.38 -36.24 -7.64
CA ARG A 134 40.80 -36.50 -7.32
C ARG A 134 41.70 -35.31 -7.62
N GLY A 135 41.30 -34.42 -8.54
CA GLY A 135 42.06 -33.24 -8.93
C GLY A 135 41.95 -32.06 -7.95
N ILE A 136 41.15 -32.18 -6.88
CA ILE A 136 40.86 -31.09 -5.95
C ILE A 136 41.27 -31.48 -4.52
N LEU A 137 41.80 -30.50 -3.77
CA LEU A 137 42.06 -30.60 -2.33
C LEU A 137 41.32 -29.47 -1.61
N LEU A 138 40.72 -29.77 -0.46
CA LEU A 138 40.06 -28.78 0.38
C LEU A 138 40.99 -28.24 1.47
N SER A 139 40.88 -26.93 1.74
CA SER A 139 41.42 -26.31 2.95
C SER A 139 40.74 -26.85 4.21
N GLN A 140 41.28 -26.49 5.37
CA GLN A 140 40.51 -26.53 6.61
C GLN A 140 39.22 -25.73 6.44
N PRO A 141 38.10 -26.21 7.01
CA PRO A 141 36.82 -25.53 6.88
C PRO A 141 36.88 -24.18 7.59
N TYR A 142 36.48 -23.13 6.88
CA TYR A 142 36.28 -21.80 7.46
C TYR A 142 34.88 -21.66 8.07
N SER A 143 33.97 -22.57 7.73
CA SER A 143 32.64 -22.66 8.30
C SER A 143 32.26 -24.11 8.48
N VAL A 144 31.75 -24.48 9.66
CA VAL A 144 31.30 -25.85 9.93
C VAL A 144 29.90 -26.01 9.36
N ASP A 145 29.69 -27.08 8.60
CA ASP A 145 28.37 -27.44 8.11
C ASP A 145 27.76 -28.54 8.99
N GLN A 146 26.50 -28.38 9.36
CA GLN A 146 25.71 -29.46 9.89
C GLN A 146 24.49 -29.64 8.98
N PRO A 147 24.35 -30.77 8.28
CA PRO A 147 23.19 -30.99 7.43
C PRO A 147 21.88 -30.98 8.22
N VAL A 148 20.83 -30.39 7.68
CA VAL A 148 19.49 -30.32 8.27
C VAL A 148 18.42 -30.79 7.30
N LEU A 149 17.38 -31.40 7.88
CA LEU A 149 16.14 -31.75 7.21
C LEU A 149 15.10 -30.69 7.53
N VAL A 150 14.52 -30.09 6.51
CA VAL A 150 13.49 -29.05 6.60
C VAL A 150 12.18 -29.62 6.08
N THR A 151 11.08 -29.38 6.80
CA THR A 151 9.74 -29.78 6.40
C THR A 151 8.79 -28.59 6.41
N ARG A 152 7.57 -28.78 5.91
CA ARG A 152 6.50 -27.83 6.22
C ARG A 152 6.15 -27.86 7.71
N ILE A 153 5.65 -26.75 8.21
CA ILE A 153 5.07 -26.68 9.55
C ILE A 153 3.88 -27.66 9.62
N GLY A 154 3.83 -28.48 10.67
CA GLY A 154 2.78 -29.50 10.87
C GLY A 154 3.04 -30.85 10.19
N GLU A 155 4.20 -31.08 9.56
CA GLU A 155 4.59 -32.41 9.09
C GLU A 155 4.86 -33.35 10.27
N THR A 156 4.13 -34.46 10.35
CA THR A 156 4.16 -35.40 11.48
C THR A 156 4.82 -36.75 11.14
N ARG A 157 5.07 -37.03 9.86
CA ARG A 157 5.70 -38.28 9.43
C ARG A 157 7.13 -38.41 9.98
N PRO A 158 7.57 -39.61 10.37
CA PRO A 158 8.89 -39.81 10.97
C PRO A 158 10.04 -39.57 9.99
N LEU A 159 11.03 -38.78 10.41
CA LEU A 159 12.24 -38.50 9.63
C LEU A 159 13.38 -39.53 9.84
N THR A 160 13.17 -40.55 10.67
CA THR A 160 14.21 -41.51 11.10
C THR A 160 14.38 -42.71 10.17
N ASP A 161 13.32 -43.08 9.43
CA ASP A 161 13.22 -44.38 8.73
C ASP A 161 13.64 -44.29 7.26
N GLY A 162 14.72 -43.55 7.00
CA GLY A 162 15.23 -43.36 5.63
C GLY A 162 14.28 -42.55 4.74
N LEU A 163 13.37 -41.76 5.33
CA LEU A 163 12.38 -40.93 4.66
C LEU A 163 11.47 -41.73 3.70
N LEU A 164 10.98 -42.87 4.18
CA LEU A 164 10.16 -43.82 3.41
C LEU A 164 9.01 -43.13 2.65
N GLY A 165 9.07 -43.19 1.32
CA GLY A 165 8.03 -42.66 0.43
C GLY A 165 7.95 -41.14 0.35
N MET A 166 8.90 -40.42 0.97
CA MET A 166 8.96 -38.96 0.91
C MET A 166 9.76 -38.47 -0.30
N ARG A 167 9.36 -37.32 -0.84
CA ARG A 167 10.13 -36.60 -1.86
C ARG A 167 11.18 -35.73 -1.17
N LEU A 168 12.44 -36.09 -1.35
CA LEU A 168 13.60 -35.37 -0.80
C LEU A 168 14.13 -34.39 -1.84
N SER A 169 14.18 -33.11 -1.50
CA SER A 169 14.77 -32.04 -2.31
C SER A 169 16.13 -31.63 -1.77
N MET A 170 17.08 -31.30 -2.65
CA MET A 170 18.38 -30.72 -2.26
C MET A 170 18.99 -29.94 -3.42
N VAL A 171 20.01 -29.12 -3.15
CA VAL A 171 20.83 -28.50 -4.20
C VAL A 171 21.73 -29.56 -4.84
N TYR A 172 21.91 -29.51 -6.16
CA TYR A 172 22.66 -30.55 -6.88
C TYR A 172 24.13 -30.68 -6.45
N HIS A 173 24.75 -29.58 -6.05
CA HIS A 173 26.15 -29.49 -5.65
C HIS A 173 26.33 -29.35 -4.12
N TYR A 174 25.38 -29.84 -3.32
CA TYR A 174 25.53 -29.81 -1.85
C TYR A 174 26.22 -31.06 -1.30
N LEU A 175 25.64 -32.24 -1.54
CA LEU A 175 26.21 -33.53 -1.11
C LEU A 175 26.25 -34.51 -2.29
N PRO A 176 27.24 -35.42 -2.34
CA PRO A 176 27.30 -36.44 -3.37
C PRO A 176 26.03 -37.31 -3.41
N LEU A 177 25.45 -37.46 -4.61
CA LEU A 177 24.21 -38.22 -4.81
C LEU A 177 24.29 -39.67 -4.31
N SER A 178 25.46 -40.29 -4.37
CA SER A 178 25.69 -41.64 -3.86
C SER A 178 25.47 -41.73 -2.35
N ASP A 179 25.92 -40.73 -1.61
CA ASP A 179 25.96 -40.73 -0.15
C ASP A 179 24.56 -40.45 0.40
N VAL A 180 23.85 -39.51 -0.25
CA VAL A 180 22.45 -39.20 0.07
C VAL A 180 21.57 -40.42 -0.21
N LYS A 181 21.79 -41.14 -1.32
CA LYS A 181 21.04 -42.38 -1.62
C LYS A 181 21.37 -43.53 -0.67
N ALA A 182 22.62 -43.64 -0.21
CA ALA A 182 23.00 -44.64 0.78
C ALA A 182 22.34 -44.38 2.14
N THR A 183 22.25 -43.10 2.53
CA THR A 183 21.68 -42.66 3.81
C THR A 183 20.14 -42.67 3.81
N TYR A 184 19.52 -42.28 2.68
CA TYR A 184 18.07 -42.19 2.51
C TYR A 184 17.59 -43.05 1.31
N PRO A 185 17.75 -44.40 1.36
CA PRO A 185 17.49 -45.28 0.22
C PRO A 185 16.01 -45.36 -0.18
N ASN A 186 15.11 -45.00 0.73
CA ASN A 186 13.66 -45.10 0.52
C ASN A 186 13.01 -43.76 0.11
N ALA A 187 13.81 -42.70 -0.05
CA ALA A 187 13.36 -41.38 -0.45
C ALA A 187 13.38 -41.22 -1.97
N THR A 188 12.42 -40.49 -2.53
CA THR A 188 12.47 -40.05 -3.92
C THR A 188 13.28 -38.75 -4.00
N LEU A 189 14.56 -38.87 -4.35
CA LEU A 189 15.48 -37.74 -4.42
C LEU A 189 15.30 -36.91 -5.69
N ARG A 190 15.22 -35.58 -5.54
CA ARG A 190 15.21 -34.60 -6.64
C ARG A 190 16.17 -33.47 -6.33
N THR A 191 17.11 -33.21 -7.23
CA THR A 191 18.02 -32.08 -7.13
C THR A 191 17.46 -30.84 -7.83
N TYR A 192 17.88 -29.68 -7.35
CA TYR A 192 17.51 -28.38 -7.89
C TYR A 192 18.75 -27.53 -8.17
N PRO A 193 18.68 -26.60 -9.12
CA PRO A 193 19.82 -25.78 -9.53
C PRO A 193 20.22 -24.73 -8.49
N SER A 194 19.30 -24.24 -7.67
CA SER A 194 19.57 -23.23 -6.64
C SER A 194 19.03 -23.63 -5.27
N PHE A 195 19.68 -23.11 -4.21
CA PHE A 195 19.24 -23.29 -2.82
C PHE A 195 17.79 -22.86 -2.62
N GLN A 196 17.43 -21.68 -3.14
CA GLN A 196 16.07 -21.15 -3.08
C GLN A 196 15.05 -22.09 -3.74
N SER A 197 15.37 -22.63 -4.93
CA SER A 197 14.44 -23.54 -5.62
C SER A 197 14.25 -24.85 -4.86
N ALA A 198 15.31 -25.37 -4.23
CA ALA A 198 15.26 -26.59 -3.45
C ALA A 198 14.37 -26.46 -2.22
N ILE A 199 14.54 -25.42 -1.41
CA ILE A 199 13.71 -25.20 -0.22
C ILE A 199 12.27 -24.78 -0.57
N ASN A 200 12.08 -23.98 -1.63
CA ASN A 200 10.75 -23.61 -2.14
C ASN A 200 9.93 -24.84 -2.55
N ALA A 201 10.59 -25.90 -3.04
CA ALA A 201 9.89 -27.13 -3.39
C ALA A 201 9.12 -27.71 -2.19
N VAL A 202 9.66 -27.62 -0.97
CA VAL A 202 8.96 -28.04 0.25
C VAL A 202 7.84 -27.07 0.60
N ALA A 203 8.11 -25.77 0.58
CA ALA A 203 7.12 -24.74 0.86
C ALA A 203 5.88 -24.82 -0.05
N PHE A 204 6.07 -25.15 -1.33
CA PHE A 204 5.00 -25.25 -2.33
C PHE A 204 4.52 -26.69 -2.60
N ASN A 205 4.80 -27.62 -1.68
CA ASN A 205 4.31 -29.01 -1.73
C ASN A 205 4.79 -29.84 -2.94
N GLN A 206 5.87 -29.43 -3.60
CA GLN A 206 6.54 -30.18 -4.68
C GLN A 206 7.54 -31.22 -4.14
N ALA A 207 8.03 -31.00 -2.92
CA ALA A 207 8.81 -31.94 -2.11
C ALA A 207 8.21 -32.04 -0.70
N ASP A 208 8.57 -33.08 0.03
CA ASP A 208 8.12 -33.30 1.41
C ASP A 208 9.19 -32.86 2.43
N VAL A 209 10.46 -33.10 2.08
CA VAL A 209 11.63 -32.79 2.90
C VAL A 209 12.68 -32.10 2.04
N PHE A 210 13.38 -31.12 2.62
CA PHE A 210 14.55 -30.48 2.03
C PHE A 210 15.78 -30.84 2.86
N LEU A 211 16.86 -31.23 2.19
CA LEU A 211 18.18 -31.47 2.80
C LEU A 211 19.11 -30.34 2.37
N GLY A 212 19.54 -29.54 3.33
CA GLY A 212 20.46 -28.41 3.13
C GLY A 212 21.43 -28.26 4.29
N ASP A 213 22.35 -27.29 4.20
CA ASP A 213 23.21 -26.89 5.32
C ASP A 213 22.45 -26.00 6.30
N THR A 214 22.84 -26.02 7.57
CA THR A 214 22.12 -25.25 8.60
C THR A 214 22.22 -23.74 8.36
N ILE A 215 23.38 -23.23 7.92
CA ILE A 215 23.65 -21.79 7.79
C ILE A 215 22.77 -21.16 6.71
N SER A 216 22.80 -21.73 5.50
CA SER A 216 22.03 -21.25 4.36
C SER A 216 20.54 -21.46 4.57
N THR A 217 20.15 -22.57 5.21
CA THR A 217 18.75 -22.82 5.58
C THR A 217 18.25 -21.74 6.55
N GLN A 218 19.02 -21.45 7.61
CA GLN A 218 18.65 -20.45 8.61
C GLN A 218 18.54 -19.06 7.99
N TYR A 219 19.53 -18.69 7.17
CA TYR A 219 19.54 -17.42 6.44
C TYR A 219 18.26 -17.25 5.60
N VAL A 220 17.88 -18.26 4.82
CA VAL A 220 16.70 -18.19 3.94
C VAL A 220 15.39 -18.17 4.73
N ILE A 221 15.27 -18.97 5.80
CA ILE A 221 14.07 -18.97 6.67
C ILE A 221 13.91 -17.61 7.36
N ASN A 222 14.98 -17.05 7.91
CA ASN A 222 14.95 -15.78 8.63
C ASN A 222 14.73 -14.56 7.73
N LYS A 223 15.06 -14.66 6.44
CA LYS A 223 14.72 -13.62 5.45
C LYS A 223 13.20 -13.44 5.27
N GLY A 224 12.39 -14.35 5.81
CA GLY A 224 10.94 -14.17 5.98
C GLY A 224 10.10 -14.49 4.74
N TYR A 225 10.69 -15.07 3.70
CA TYR A 225 9.95 -15.42 2.48
C TYR A 225 9.09 -16.68 2.63
N LEU A 226 9.42 -17.57 3.58
CA LEU A 226 8.79 -18.88 3.75
C LEU A 226 8.31 -19.09 5.20
N ASN A 227 7.12 -18.60 5.51
CA ASN A 227 6.53 -18.73 6.87
C ASN A 227 5.92 -20.11 7.17
N ASN A 228 6.00 -21.04 6.22
CA ASN A 228 5.35 -22.34 6.27
C ASN A 228 6.33 -23.52 6.29
N VAL A 229 7.63 -23.27 6.44
CA VAL A 229 8.68 -24.29 6.58
C VAL A 229 9.39 -24.15 7.93
N GLN A 230 9.95 -25.25 8.42
CA GLN A 230 10.74 -25.30 9.64
C GLN A 230 11.89 -26.30 9.48
N MET A 231 13.03 -26.03 10.11
CA MET A 231 14.00 -27.09 10.34
C MET A 231 13.31 -28.15 11.20
N ALA A 232 13.45 -29.42 10.84
CA ALA A 232 12.70 -30.51 11.44
C ALA A 232 13.60 -31.61 12.00
N ASN A 233 14.84 -31.74 11.55
CA ASN A 233 15.85 -32.58 12.20
C ASN A 233 17.25 -32.25 11.69
N PHE A 234 18.28 -32.75 12.35
CA PHE A 234 19.60 -32.84 11.74
C PHE A 234 19.65 -34.05 10.78
N GLY A 235 20.40 -33.87 9.69
CA GLY A 235 20.73 -34.92 8.74
C GLY A 235 21.68 -35.95 9.37
N LYS A 236 21.74 -37.14 8.78
CA LYS A 236 22.61 -38.24 9.26
C LYS A 236 24.01 -38.22 8.63
N HIS A 237 24.31 -37.25 7.79
CA HIS A 237 25.58 -37.15 7.07
C HIS A 237 26.67 -36.55 7.98
N GLU A 238 27.92 -36.95 7.74
CA GLU A 238 29.06 -36.30 8.39
C GLU A 238 29.21 -34.86 7.90
N ALA A 239 29.54 -34.00 8.85
CA ALA A 239 29.74 -32.57 8.68
C ALA A 239 31.07 -32.29 7.95
N GLU A 240 31.06 -32.28 6.61
CA GLU A 240 32.15 -31.66 5.85
C GLU A 240 31.86 -30.17 5.70
N GLY A 241 32.53 -29.34 6.52
CA GLY A 241 32.35 -27.89 6.50
C GLY A 241 32.75 -27.24 5.17
N PHE A 242 32.37 -25.98 5.01
CA PHE A 242 32.72 -25.17 3.83
C PHE A 242 34.18 -24.71 3.91
N SER A 243 34.90 -24.95 2.82
CA SER A 243 36.34 -24.76 2.63
C SER A 243 36.64 -24.04 1.31
N PHE A 244 37.89 -23.61 1.15
CA PHE A 244 38.44 -23.25 -0.17
C PHE A 244 38.97 -24.52 -0.83
N ALA A 245 38.58 -24.76 -2.08
CA ALA A 245 39.14 -25.81 -2.91
C ALA A 245 40.33 -25.27 -3.72
N VAL A 246 41.40 -26.07 -3.81
CA VAL A 246 42.57 -25.80 -4.65
C VAL A 246 42.88 -27.01 -5.51
N ARG A 247 43.60 -26.80 -6.61
CA ARG A 247 44.10 -27.90 -7.44
C ARG A 247 45.04 -28.80 -6.65
N GLN A 248 44.93 -30.12 -6.84
CA GLN A 248 45.71 -31.14 -6.12
C GLN A 248 47.23 -30.92 -6.15
N GLU A 249 47.75 -30.40 -7.25
CA GLU A 249 49.18 -30.11 -7.42
C GLU A 249 49.66 -28.89 -6.62
N ASN A 250 48.75 -28.00 -6.21
CA ASN A 250 49.07 -26.73 -5.55
C ASN A 250 49.02 -26.84 -4.01
N THR A 251 49.78 -27.80 -3.47
CA THR A 251 49.88 -28.03 -2.02
C THR A 251 50.46 -26.83 -1.26
N LEU A 252 51.22 -25.99 -1.94
CA LEU A 252 51.83 -24.81 -1.36
C LEU A 252 50.80 -23.70 -1.09
N LEU A 253 49.89 -23.42 -2.03
CA LEU A 253 48.74 -22.53 -1.80
C LEU A 253 47.82 -23.10 -0.70
N LEU A 254 47.55 -24.41 -0.72
CA LEU A 254 46.77 -25.06 0.34
C LEU A 254 47.36 -24.79 1.73
N GLY A 255 48.68 -24.95 1.87
CA GLY A 255 49.39 -24.67 3.12
C GLY A 255 49.28 -23.22 3.55
N ILE A 256 49.37 -22.26 2.62
CA ILE A 256 49.21 -20.83 2.90
C ILE A 256 47.79 -20.52 3.39
N ILE A 257 46.77 -21.00 2.69
CA ILE A 257 45.37 -20.80 3.07
C ILE A 257 45.12 -21.37 4.47
N ASN A 258 45.56 -22.61 4.73
CA ASN A 258 45.36 -23.25 6.03
C ASN A 258 46.03 -22.50 7.19
N GLN A 259 47.27 -22.01 7.01
CA GLN A 259 47.92 -21.20 8.04
C GLN A 259 47.21 -19.87 8.27
N THR A 260 46.69 -19.26 7.19
CA THR A 260 45.93 -18.01 7.28
C THR A 260 44.61 -18.22 8.02
N LEU A 261 43.82 -19.24 7.65
CA LEU A 261 42.57 -19.60 8.31
C LEU A 261 42.77 -19.92 9.79
N LYS A 262 43.87 -20.62 10.13
CA LYS A 262 44.23 -20.95 11.51
C LYS A 262 44.59 -19.71 12.34
N ALA A 263 45.14 -18.67 11.72
CA ALA A 263 45.52 -17.43 12.39
C ALA A 263 44.32 -16.49 12.65
N ILE A 264 43.14 -16.76 12.09
CA ILE A 264 41.95 -15.93 12.28
C ILE A 264 41.47 -16.03 13.75
N PRO A 265 41.35 -14.89 14.46
CA PRO A 265 40.82 -14.87 15.82
C PRO A 265 39.42 -15.51 15.92
N VAL A 266 39.11 -16.11 17.07
CA VAL A 266 37.79 -16.71 17.29
C VAL A 266 36.68 -15.65 17.23
N ASP A 267 36.92 -14.47 17.80
CA ASP A 267 35.96 -13.37 17.82
C ASP A 267 35.60 -12.90 16.40
N GLU A 268 36.58 -12.80 15.50
CA GLU A 268 36.33 -12.42 14.09
C GLU A 268 35.46 -13.46 13.38
N ARG A 269 35.66 -14.75 13.65
CA ARG A 269 34.81 -15.81 13.10
C ARG A 269 33.37 -15.67 13.61
N ILE A 270 33.21 -15.40 14.91
CA ILE A 270 31.92 -15.15 15.53
C ILE A 270 31.22 -13.95 14.87
N ASP A 271 31.95 -12.86 14.63
CA ASP A 271 31.40 -11.65 14.01
C ASP A 271 30.95 -11.88 12.56
N ILE A 272 31.72 -12.62 11.76
CA ILE A 272 31.31 -13.01 10.40
C ILE A 272 29.99 -13.78 10.45
N SER A 273 29.89 -14.78 11.30
CA SER A 273 28.68 -15.60 11.36
C SER A 273 27.49 -14.84 11.93
N LYS A 274 27.67 -13.98 12.95
CA LYS A 274 26.59 -13.11 13.47
C LYS A 274 26.02 -12.20 12.39
N ARG A 275 26.90 -11.63 11.55
CA ARG A 275 26.52 -10.76 10.42
C ARG A 275 25.61 -11.48 9.43
N TRP A 276 25.91 -12.75 9.13
CA TRP A 276 25.20 -13.49 8.09
C TRP A 276 24.11 -14.43 8.62
N SER A 277 24.05 -14.74 9.92
CA SER A 277 23.17 -15.80 10.46
C SER A 277 22.02 -15.30 11.35
N ALA A 278 21.70 -14.00 11.35
CA ALA A 278 20.61 -13.40 12.14
C ALA A 278 20.57 -13.86 13.62
N GLY A 279 21.75 -13.92 14.24
CA GLY A 279 21.87 -14.10 15.70
C GLY A 279 21.71 -15.51 16.24
N SER A 280 22.05 -16.58 15.51
CA SER A 280 22.25 -17.91 16.12
C SER A 280 23.74 -18.23 16.31
N ASP A 281 24.25 -18.15 17.53
CA ASP A 281 25.61 -18.56 17.95
C ASP A 281 25.83 -20.09 17.83
N LEU A 282 24.76 -20.84 17.53
CA LEU A 282 24.68 -22.30 17.42
C LEU A 282 25.68 -22.92 16.42
N LEU A 283 26.27 -22.11 15.52
CA LEU A 283 26.92 -22.59 14.28
C LEU A 283 28.42 -22.29 14.18
N LEU A 284 29.04 -21.87 15.27
CA LEU A 284 30.40 -21.30 15.24
C LEU A 284 31.47 -22.09 15.97
N THR A 285 31.06 -23.01 16.84
CA THR A 285 32.00 -23.75 17.67
C THR A 285 31.67 -25.24 17.68
N ASP A 286 32.71 -26.08 17.64
CA ASP A 286 32.63 -27.50 18.00
C ASP A 286 32.19 -27.74 19.45
N GLN A 287 31.82 -26.67 20.20
CA GLN A 287 31.28 -26.76 21.54
C GLN A 287 29.84 -27.25 21.48
N LYS A 288 29.70 -28.56 21.22
CA LYS A 288 28.50 -29.31 21.59
C LYS A 288 28.14 -28.95 23.03
N LEU A 289 26.84 -28.81 23.28
CA LEU A 289 26.30 -28.63 24.62
C LEU A 289 26.99 -29.62 25.56
N GLN A 290 27.65 -29.12 26.61
CA GLN A 290 28.46 -29.95 27.49
C GLN A 290 27.55 -30.77 28.42
N LEU A 291 27.11 -31.91 27.89
CA LEU A 291 26.27 -32.86 28.59
C LEU A 291 27.12 -33.84 29.38
N THR A 292 26.63 -34.23 30.56
CA THR A 292 27.22 -35.32 31.31
C THR A 292 26.88 -36.65 30.65
N GLN A 293 27.68 -37.68 30.90
CA GLN A 293 27.40 -39.03 30.38
C GLN A 293 26.03 -39.58 30.82
N ARG A 294 25.46 -39.10 31.94
CA ARG A 294 24.11 -39.45 32.38
C ARG A 294 23.06 -38.78 31.49
N GLU A 295 23.24 -37.51 31.19
CA GLU A 295 22.33 -36.73 30.34
C GLU A 295 22.34 -37.25 28.89
N GLU A 296 23.51 -37.55 28.32
CA GLU A 296 23.59 -38.14 26.97
C GLU A 296 22.86 -39.49 26.88
N ARG A 297 23.04 -40.35 27.90
CA ARG A 297 22.30 -41.61 27.99
C ARG A 297 20.81 -41.38 28.17
N TRP A 298 20.42 -40.37 28.94
CA TRP A 298 19.02 -40.01 29.15
C TRP A 298 18.36 -39.59 27.83
N ILE A 299 18.99 -38.70 27.06
CA ILE A 299 18.51 -38.25 25.74
C ILE A 299 18.38 -39.44 24.78
N ALA A 300 19.35 -40.35 24.77
CA ALA A 300 19.29 -41.54 23.92
C ALA A 300 18.14 -42.49 24.28
N GLN A 301 17.75 -42.55 25.56
CA GLN A 301 16.62 -43.36 26.05
C GLN A 301 15.27 -42.64 25.90
N HIS A 302 15.27 -41.31 25.92
CA HIS A 302 14.07 -40.46 25.88
C HIS A 302 14.17 -39.46 24.72
N PRO A 303 14.17 -39.93 23.46
CA PRO A 303 14.32 -39.05 22.30
C PRO A 303 13.13 -38.09 22.11
N THR A 304 12.00 -38.38 22.74
CA THR A 304 10.79 -37.55 22.74
C THR A 304 10.39 -37.18 24.16
N VAL A 305 10.11 -35.90 24.39
CA VAL A 305 9.68 -35.30 25.66
C VAL A 305 8.25 -34.78 25.50
N ARG A 306 7.35 -35.20 26.36
CA ARG A 306 5.95 -34.76 26.38
C ARG A 306 5.84 -33.44 27.14
N VAL A 307 5.42 -32.40 26.45
CA VAL A 307 5.34 -31.02 26.96
C VAL A 307 3.88 -30.63 27.14
N LEU A 308 3.47 -30.33 28.37
CA LEU A 308 2.15 -29.76 28.63
C LEU A 308 2.17 -28.25 28.46
N VAL A 309 1.14 -27.74 27.78
CA VAL A 309 0.94 -26.31 27.57
C VAL A 309 -0.52 -25.92 27.83
N ASN A 310 -0.69 -24.69 28.31
CA ASN A 310 -2.00 -24.07 28.38
C ASN A 310 -2.33 -23.44 27.02
N GLU A 311 -3.44 -23.82 26.39
CA GLU A 311 -3.82 -23.33 25.06
C GLU A 311 -4.24 -21.85 25.04
N VAL A 312 -4.54 -21.26 26.21
CA VAL A 312 -5.04 -19.88 26.35
C VAL A 312 -4.01 -18.96 27.03
N TYR A 313 -2.71 -19.24 26.86
CA TYR A 313 -1.65 -18.47 27.50
C TYR A 313 -0.79 -17.68 26.50
N ALA A 314 -1.45 -17.06 25.51
CA ALA A 314 -0.78 -16.23 24.52
C ALA A 314 -0.13 -14.98 25.17
N PRO A 315 1.01 -14.49 24.63
CA PRO A 315 1.75 -15.02 23.47
C PRO A 315 2.74 -16.15 23.81
N LEU A 316 2.73 -16.70 25.03
CA LEU A 316 3.68 -17.75 25.43
C LEU A 316 3.35 -19.09 24.76
N THR A 317 2.13 -19.57 25.00
CA THR A 317 1.63 -20.83 24.47
C THR A 317 0.19 -20.66 23.98
N PHE A 318 -0.03 -20.91 22.70
CA PHE A 318 -1.37 -20.96 22.12
C PHE A 318 -1.37 -21.79 20.83
N PHE A 319 -2.55 -22.00 20.25
CA PHE A 319 -2.69 -22.68 18.96
C PHE A 319 -3.32 -21.73 17.95
N ASP A 320 -2.79 -21.71 16.73
CA ASP A 320 -3.39 -20.94 15.64
C ASP A 320 -4.69 -21.59 15.12
N THR A 321 -5.37 -20.91 14.20
CA THR A 321 -6.62 -21.40 13.58
C THR A 321 -6.47 -22.73 12.83
N SER A 322 -5.24 -23.08 12.43
CA SER A 322 -4.91 -24.35 11.79
C SER A 322 -4.54 -25.44 12.79
N GLY A 323 -4.56 -25.13 14.09
CA GLY A 323 -4.23 -26.06 15.17
C GLY A 323 -2.73 -26.26 15.40
N ASN A 324 -1.87 -25.42 14.81
CA ASN A 324 -0.42 -25.51 15.07
C ASN A 324 -0.07 -24.82 16.39
N PHE A 325 0.87 -25.41 17.12
CA PHE A 325 1.40 -24.82 18.34
C PHE A 325 2.25 -23.59 18.02
N ARG A 326 1.93 -22.47 18.68
CA ARG A 326 2.52 -21.15 18.46
C ARG A 326 2.81 -20.45 19.79
N GLY A 327 3.62 -19.40 19.71
CA GLY A 327 4.03 -18.58 20.83
C GLY A 327 5.53 -18.68 21.12
N ILE A 328 5.98 -17.88 22.08
CA ILE A 328 7.39 -17.78 22.42
C ILE A 328 7.94 -19.13 22.87
N THR A 329 7.18 -19.88 23.66
CA THR A 329 7.60 -21.21 24.15
C THR A 329 7.82 -22.19 22.99
N ALA A 330 7.07 -22.09 21.90
CA ALA A 330 7.28 -22.92 20.73
C ALA A 330 8.65 -22.65 20.08
N GLU A 331 9.04 -21.38 19.98
CA GLU A 331 10.36 -20.98 19.45
C GLU A 331 11.50 -21.35 20.40
N VAL A 332 11.31 -21.23 21.71
CA VAL A 332 12.32 -21.65 22.69
C VAL A 332 12.52 -23.16 22.69
N LEU A 333 11.44 -23.96 22.62
CA LEU A 333 11.56 -25.42 22.48
C LEU A 333 12.29 -25.80 21.18
N GLU A 334 12.08 -25.05 20.10
CA GLU A 334 12.81 -25.24 18.85
C GLU A 334 14.32 -24.99 19.02
N GLN A 335 14.71 -23.93 19.73
CA GLN A 335 16.12 -23.69 20.07
C GLN A 335 16.71 -24.82 20.94
N ILE A 336 15.97 -25.28 21.95
CA ILE A 336 16.43 -26.39 22.80
C ILE A 336 16.60 -27.67 21.97
N ARG A 337 15.68 -27.94 21.05
CA ARG A 337 15.75 -29.09 20.14
C ARG A 337 16.99 -29.05 19.26
N LEU A 338 17.33 -27.89 18.69
CA LEU A 338 18.55 -27.72 17.89
C LEU A 338 19.84 -27.97 18.70
N ARG A 339 19.83 -27.69 20.01
CA ARG A 339 21.01 -27.85 20.88
C ARG A 339 21.13 -29.22 21.53
N THR A 340 20.02 -29.91 21.74
CA THR A 340 19.96 -31.18 22.49
C THR A 340 19.63 -32.38 21.62
N GLY A 341 18.98 -32.18 20.47
CA GLY A 341 18.40 -33.24 19.63
C GLY A 341 17.07 -33.82 20.15
N LEU A 342 16.55 -33.35 21.29
CA LEU A 342 15.28 -33.82 21.86
C LEU A 342 14.10 -33.39 20.99
N ARG A 343 13.12 -34.29 20.82
CA ARG A 343 11.84 -33.96 20.17
C ARG A 343 10.81 -33.61 21.23
N PHE A 344 9.97 -32.62 20.95
CA PHE A 344 8.91 -32.20 21.86
C PHE A 344 7.54 -32.57 21.30
N GLU A 345 6.79 -33.39 22.04
CA GLU A 345 5.40 -33.69 21.76
C GLU A 345 4.52 -32.80 22.63
N VAL A 346 3.81 -31.86 22.01
CA VAL A 346 3.03 -30.86 22.74
C VAL A 346 1.63 -31.36 23.01
N GLN A 347 1.23 -31.37 24.28
CA GLN A 347 -0.06 -31.82 24.77
C GLN A 347 -0.80 -30.67 25.46
N ARG A 348 -2.12 -30.60 25.22
CA ARG A 348 -2.98 -29.54 25.77
C ARG A 348 -3.49 -29.95 27.15
N ALA A 349 -3.42 -29.03 28.10
CA ALA A 349 -4.03 -29.20 29.41
C ALA A 349 -5.15 -28.18 29.64
N ALA A 350 -6.16 -28.59 30.39
CA ALA A 350 -7.35 -27.77 30.63
C ALA A 350 -7.12 -26.68 31.69
N SER A 351 -6.18 -26.90 32.61
CA SER A 351 -5.87 -25.96 33.69
C SER A 351 -4.45 -26.12 34.19
N LEU A 352 -3.97 -25.13 34.94
CA LEU A 352 -2.68 -25.22 35.61
C LEU A 352 -2.61 -26.39 36.59
N GLY A 353 -3.64 -26.60 37.40
CA GLY A 353 -3.66 -27.70 38.37
C GLY A 353 -3.57 -29.07 37.69
N ASP A 354 -4.23 -29.22 36.54
CA ASP A 354 -4.13 -30.41 35.69
C ASP A 354 -2.70 -30.62 35.16
N MET A 355 -2.04 -29.57 34.69
CA MET A 355 -0.63 -29.64 34.26
C MET A 355 0.30 -30.13 35.37
N MET A 356 0.18 -29.53 36.57
CA MET A 356 1.02 -29.90 37.72
C MET A 356 0.78 -31.36 38.15
N ASN A 357 -0.47 -31.82 38.14
CA ASN A 357 -0.81 -33.19 38.47
C ASN A 357 -0.27 -34.20 37.45
N GLN A 358 -0.39 -33.91 36.16
CA GLN A 358 0.11 -34.81 35.11
C GLN A 358 1.64 -34.94 35.11
N VAL A 359 2.37 -33.84 35.33
CA VAL A 359 3.84 -33.88 35.44
C VAL A 359 4.29 -34.59 36.72
N SER A 360 3.67 -34.31 37.87
CA SER A 360 4.02 -34.99 39.13
C SER A 360 3.75 -36.50 39.10
N GLN A 361 2.73 -36.94 38.34
CA GLN A 361 2.39 -38.36 38.13
C GLN A 361 3.17 -39.04 37.00
N GLY A 362 4.05 -38.31 36.28
CA GLY A 362 4.83 -38.85 35.15
C GLY A 362 4.02 -39.12 33.87
N GLN A 363 2.79 -38.58 33.77
CA GLN A 363 1.97 -38.66 32.57
C GLN A 363 2.47 -37.72 31.46
N ALA A 364 3.16 -36.65 31.85
CA ALA A 364 3.96 -35.80 30.98
C ALA A 364 5.32 -35.51 31.61
N ASP A 365 6.28 -35.07 30.82
CA ASP A 365 7.66 -34.94 31.25
C ASP A 365 7.97 -33.50 31.73
N MET A 366 7.30 -32.51 31.15
CA MET A 366 7.48 -31.09 31.51
C MET A 366 6.26 -30.22 31.20
N ILE A 367 6.21 -29.03 31.81
CA ILE A 367 5.35 -27.91 31.48
C ILE A 367 6.18 -26.88 30.70
N GLY A 368 5.68 -26.44 29.55
CA GLY A 368 6.43 -25.54 28.66
C GLY A 368 6.55 -24.09 29.16
N ALA A 369 5.52 -23.56 29.82
CA ALA A 369 5.49 -22.19 30.29
C ALA A 369 4.73 -22.07 31.61
N LEU A 370 5.39 -21.59 32.64
CA LEU A 370 4.79 -21.33 33.95
C LEU A 370 5.52 -20.20 34.67
N ASP A 371 4.75 -19.34 35.35
CA ASP A 371 5.28 -18.34 36.29
C ASP A 371 5.89 -19.06 37.50
N SER A 372 7.19 -18.89 37.73
CA SER A 372 7.87 -19.48 38.88
C SER A 372 7.42 -18.80 40.17
N SER A 373 7.14 -19.57 41.20
CA SER A 373 6.80 -19.06 42.53
C SER A 373 7.27 -20.01 43.62
N ASP A 374 7.62 -19.45 44.77
CA ASP A 374 8.08 -20.20 45.95
C ASP A 374 7.10 -21.31 46.34
N GLU A 375 5.78 -21.04 46.26
CA GLU A 375 4.73 -22.02 46.58
C GLU A 375 4.76 -23.26 45.66
N ARG A 376 5.23 -23.10 44.41
CA ARG A 376 5.27 -24.18 43.42
C ARG A 376 6.58 -24.94 43.41
N GLU A 377 7.66 -24.35 43.92
CA GLU A 377 8.96 -25.02 44.02
C GLU A 377 8.89 -26.27 44.90
N ASP A 378 7.92 -26.37 45.81
CA ASP A 378 7.71 -27.57 46.63
C ASP A 378 7.37 -28.83 45.80
N GLN A 379 6.74 -28.67 44.63
CA GLN A 379 6.25 -29.78 43.81
C GLN A 379 6.99 -29.92 42.47
N LEU A 380 7.56 -28.84 41.96
CA LEU A 380 8.19 -28.77 40.65
C LEU A 380 9.64 -28.30 40.76
N THR A 381 10.43 -28.61 39.74
CA THR A 381 11.73 -27.98 39.50
C THR A 381 11.59 -27.06 38.31
N PHE A 382 11.89 -25.78 38.49
CA PHE A 382 11.87 -24.79 37.42
C PHE A 382 13.23 -24.72 36.74
N SER A 383 13.21 -24.54 35.43
CA SER A 383 14.39 -24.11 34.69
C SER A 383 14.71 -22.65 35.00
N ARG A 384 15.88 -22.18 34.55
CA ARG A 384 16.12 -20.75 34.40
C ARG A 384 14.98 -20.09 33.62
N PRO A 385 14.57 -18.87 34.02
CA PRO A 385 13.53 -18.15 33.30
C PRO A 385 14.05 -17.80 31.91
N TYR A 386 13.20 -18.02 30.90
CA TYR A 386 13.48 -17.62 29.52
C TYR A 386 12.77 -16.32 29.14
N ILE A 387 11.82 -15.87 29.98
CA ILE A 387 11.21 -14.53 29.92
C ILE A 387 11.10 -13.96 31.32
N ASP A 388 11.50 -12.70 31.45
CA ASP A 388 11.21 -11.82 32.55
C ASP A 388 10.34 -10.65 32.06
N THR A 389 9.27 -10.33 32.78
CA THR A 389 8.38 -9.22 32.41
C THR A 389 7.71 -8.63 33.63
N SER A 390 7.55 -7.31 33.67
CA SER A 390 6.80 -6.65 34.73
C SER A 390 5.32 -7.05 34.73
N PHE A 391 4.71 -7.06 35.90
CA PHE A 391 3.26 -7.06 36.03
C PHE A 391 2.71 -5.64 35.82
N VAL A 392 1.55 -5.54 35.19
CA VAL A 392 0.90 -4.26 34.90
C VAL A 392 -0.57 -4.27 35.27
N LEU A 393 -1.03 -3.11 35.74
CA LEU A 393 -2.43 -2.80 35.93
C LEU A 393 -3.06 -2.41 34.59
N VAL A 394 -4.10 -3.15 34.21
CA VAL A 394 -4.95 -2.87 33.06
C VAL A 394 -6.31 -2.42 33.55
N THR A 395 -6.84 -1.33 32.99
CA THR A 395 -8.17 -0.80 33.27
C THR A 395 -8.93 -0.47 31.98
N ARG A 396 -10.21 -0.11 32.09
CA ARG A 396 -11.01 0.30 30.92
C ARG A 396 -10.62 1.71 30.47
N LYS A 397 -10.83 2.01 29.19
CA LYS A 397 -10.70 3.35 28.58
C LYS A 397 -11.91 4.25 28.87
N ASP A 398 -12.38 4.23 30.12
CA ASP A 398 -13.52 5.05 30.56
C ASP A 398 -13.04 6.20 31.44
N THR A 399 -13.66 7.38 31.33
CA THR A 399 -13.46 8.51 32.25
C THR A 399 -13.81 8.09 33.68
N GLY A 400 -12.81 8.11 34.57
CA GLY A 400 -12.95 7.69 35.98
C GLY A 400 -12.43 6.28 36.29
N SER A 401 -11.85 5.59 35.30
CA SER A 401 -11.16 4.32 35.55
C SER A 401 -9.92 4.52 36.44
N PRO A 402 -9.62 3.57 37.35
CA PRO A 402 -8.42 3.64 38.19
C PRO A 402 -7.15 3.75 37.34
N ILE A 403 -6.22 4.61 37.78
CA ILE A 403 -4.94 4.81 37.09
C ILE A 403 -3.80 4.10 37.84
N HIS A 404 -3.94 3.97 39.17
CA HIS A 404 -2.99 3.29 40.07
C HIS A 404 -3.72 2.37 41.05
N LEU A 405 -2.99 1.44 41.69
CA LEU A 405 -3.55 0.42 42.58
C LEU A 405 -4.27 1.00 43.81
N GLU A 406 -3.83 2.15 44.32
CA GLU A 406 -4.41 2.81 45.50
C GLU A 406 -5.88 3.21 45.29
N GLN A 407 -6.27 3.46 44.04
CA GLN A 407 -7.64 3.83 43.65
C GLN A 407 -8.59 2.62 43.55
N LEU A 408 -8.08 1.40 43.78
CA LEU A 408 -8.83 0.15 43.82
C LEU A 408 -9.21 -0.30 45.23
N LYS A 409 -8.99 0.52 46.26
CA LYS A 409 -9.47 0.25 47.63
C LYS A 409 -10.97 -0.12 47.64
N GLY A 410 -11.30 -1.31 48.14
CA GLY A 410 -12.67 -1.84 48.20
C GLY A 410 -13.25 -2.29 46.85
N LYS A 411 -12.48 -2.24 45.76
CA LYS A 411 -12.90 -2.65 44.42
C LYS A 411 -12.34 -4.03 44.06
N ARG A 412 -12.90 -4.64 43.02
CA ARG A 412 -12.50 -5.97 42.53
C ARG A 412 -11.37 -5.85 41.52
N LEU A 413 -10.30 -6.58 41.78
CA LEU A 413 -9.13 -6.68 40.90
C LEU A 413 -8.94 -8.13 40.48
N SER A 414 -9.04 -8.44 39.18
CA SER A 414 -8.78 -9.80 38.71
C SER A 414 -7.28 -10.08 38.59
N VAL A 415 -6.86 -11.25 39.06
CA VAL A 415 -5.46 -11.72 39.01
C VAL A 415 -5.46 -13.22 38.68
N THR A 416 -4.49 -13.67 37.88
CA THR A 416 -4.37 -15.10 37.55
C THR A 416 -4.02 -15.93 38.79
N ARG A 417 -4.69 -17.09 38.97
CA ARG A 417 -4.50 -17.98 40.10
C ARG A 417 -3.04 -18.44 40.22
N GLY A 418 -2.50 -18.32 41.43
CA GLY A 418 -1.12 -18.66 41.75
C GLY A 418 -0.06 -17.76 41.10
N SER A 419 -0.43 -16.61 40.54
CA SER A 419 0.56 -15.58 40.22
C SER A 419 1.38 -15.24 41.47
N SER A 420 2.71 -15.09 41.31
CA SER A 420 3.61 -14.67 42.41
C SER A 420 3.16 -13.36 43.06
N LEU A 421 2.54 -12.47 42.28
CA LEU A 421 2.02 -11.19 42.75
C LEU A 421 0.84 -11.29 43.72
N LEU A 422 0.09 -12.41 43.74
CA LEU A 422 -1.12 -12.51 44.56
C LEU A 422 -0.82 -12.39 46.06
N ASN A 423 0.30 -12.94 46.52
CA ASN A 423 0.74 -12.86 47.91
C ASN A 423 1.19 -11.44 48.27
N TRP A 424 1.91 -10.77 47.37
CA TRP A 424 2.29 -9.36 47.51
C TRP A 424 1.05 -8.47 47.58
N LEU A 425 0.08 -8.66 46.69
CA LEU A 425 -1.16 -7.88 46.65
C LEU A 425 -1.96 -8.01 47.94
N ARG A 426 -2.08 -9.23 48.49
CA ARG A 426 -2.77 -9.49 49.77
C ARG A 426 -2.07 -8.84 50.97
N ARG A 427 -0.74 -8.69 50.90
CA ARG A 427 0.08 -8.10 51.97
C ARG A 427 0.08 -6.57 51.92
N GLU A 428 0.37 -5.99 50.76
CA GLU A 428 0.52 -4.53 50.60
C GLU A 428 -0.81 -3.79 50.36
N HIS A 429 -1.79 -4.47 49.75
CA HIS A 429 -3.10 -3.89 49.43
C HIS A 429 -4.28 -4.77 49.91
N PRO A 430 -4.38 -5.06 51.22
CA PRO A 430 -5.36 -5.99 51.78
C PRO A 430 -6.82 -5.57 51.58
N GLU A 431 -7.08 -4.30 51.30
CA GLU A 431 -8.42 -3.76 51.06
C GLU A 431 -8.90 -3.94 49.60
N ILE A 432 -8.06 -4.41 48.69
CA ILE A 432 -8.45 -4.76 47.33
C ILE A 432 -9.08 -6.15 47.32
N VAL A 433 -10.25 -6.29 46.69
CA VAL A 433 -10.93 -7.59 46.56
C VAL A 433 -10.32 -8.34 45.38
N ALA A 434 -9.31 -9.17 45.63
CA ALA A 434 -8.69 -9.98 44.60
C ALA A 434 -9.66 -11.07 44.08
N VAL A 435 -9.89 -11.11 42.77
CA VAL A 435 -10.70 -12.12 42.08
C VAL A 435 -9.77 -13.01 41.28
N GLU A 436 -9.58 -14.26 41.73
CA GLU A 436 -8.71 -15.21 41.05
C GLU A 436 -9.38 -15.78 39.78
N VAL A 437 -8.63 -15.79 38.68
CA VAL A 437 -9.05 -16.35 37.38
C VAL A 437 -8.01 -17.35 36.85
N ASP A 438 -8.39 -18.23 35.94
CA ASP A 438 -7.50 -19.33 35.51
C ASP A 438 -6.48 -18.90 34.46
N ASN A 439 -6.76 -17.86 33.66
CA ASN A 439 -5.84 -17.38 32.61
C ASN A 439 -5.95 -15.86 32.37
N PRO A 440 -4.92 -15.23 31.77
CA PRO A 440 -4.91 -13.79 31.49
C PRO A 440 -6.07 -13.31 30.59
N PHE A 441 -6.47 -14.11 29.59
CA PHE A 441 -7.56 -13.75 28.69
C PHE A 441 -8.88 -13.60 29.46
N GLN A 442 -9.20 -14.54 30.36
CA GLN A 442 -10.37 -14.46 31.22
C GLN A 442 -10.33 -13.22 32.13
N ALA A 443 -9.14 -12.85 32.62
CA ALA A 443 -8.96 -11.65 33.45
C ALA A 443 -9.32 -10.37 32.69
N LEU A 444 -8.83 -10.25 31.45
CA LEU A 444 -9.10 -9.12 30.56
C LEU A 444 -10.56 -9.09 30.08
N ASP A 445 -11.14 -10.26 29.78
CA ASP A 445 -12.55 -10.37 29.38
C ASP A 445 -13.49 -9.94 30.52
N MET A 446 -13.22 -10.38 31.76
CA MET A 446 -13.98 -9.92 32.94
C MET A 446 -13.90 -8.41 33.14
N LEU A 447 -12.71 -7.82 32.93
CA LEU A 447 -12.52 -6.37 33.00
C LEU A 447 -13.30 -5.63 31.91
N ALA A 448 -13.25 -6.13 30.66
CA ALA A 448 -13.96 -5.57 29.52
C ALA A 448 -15.48 -5.64 29.67
N LEU A 449 -15.99 -6.69 30.31
CA LEU A 449 -17.41 -6.87 30.66
C LEU A 449 -17.85 -6.09 31.90
N GLY A 450 -16.95 -5.36 32.57
CA GLY A 450 -17.26 -4.58 33.77
C GLY A 450 -17.46 -5.41 35.04
N ARG A 451 -17.02 -6.68 35.07
CA ARG A 451 -17.13 -7.56 36.25
C ARG A 451 -16.06 -7.26 37.30
N THR A 452 -14.94 -6.67 36.88
CA THR A 452 -13.88 -6.15 37.74
C THR A 452 -13.56 -4.70 37.38
N GLU A 453 -12.95 -3.97 38.31
CA GLU A 453 -12.57 -2.56 38.12
C GLU A 453 -11.12 -2.39 37.65
N GLY A 454 -10.32 -3.46 37.72
CA GLY A 454 -9.00 -3.56 37.11
C GLY A 454 -8.58 -5.03 37.00
N THR A 455 -7.53 -5.29 36.23
CA THR A 455 -6.85 -6.58 36.26
C THR A 455 -5.34 -6.38 36.33
N VAL A 456 -4.64 -7.29 36.99
CA VAL A 456 -3.18 -7.34 36.93
C VAL A 456 -2.75 -8.60 36.18
N THR A 457 -1.89 -8.40 35.18
CA THR A 457 -1.32 -9.46 34.35
C THR A 457 0.09 -9.06 33.90
N SER A 458 0.80 -9.95 33.22
CA SER A 458 2.13 -9.62 32.68
C SER A 458 2.01 -8.57 31.57
N LEU A 459 2.98 -7.65 31.49
CA LEU A 459 3.05 -6.67 30.41
C LEU A 459 3.05 -7.34 29.02
N LEU A 460 3.74 -8.48 28.91
CA LEU A 460 3.76 -9.29 27.70
C LEU A 460 2.34 -9.74 27.27
N SER A 461 1.56 -10.34 28.18
CA SER A 461 0.18 -10.76 27.87
C SER A 461 -0.73 -9.56 27.62
N ALA A 462 -0.59 -8.48 28.40
CA ALA A 462 -1.37 -7.26 28.20
C ALA A 462 -1.14 -6.68 26.78
N ASN A 463 0.12 -6.46 26.40
CA ASN A 463 0.46 -5.91 25.08
C ASN A 463 -0.08 -6.77 23.94
N TYR A 464 0.06 -8.09 24.03
CA TYR A 464 -0.47 -9.00 23.02
C TYR A 464 -1.99 -8.86 22.84
N PHE A 465 -2.75 -8.92 23.94
CA PHE A 465 -4.21 -8.89 23.88
C PHE A 465 -4.80 -7.50 23.58
N LEU A 466 -4.11 -6.43 23.95
CA LEU A 466 -4.50 -5.07 23.58
C LEU A 466 -4.18 -4.80 22.10
N SER A 467 -3.10 -5.37 21.55
CA SER A 467 -2.69 -5.18 20.15
C SER A 467 -3.37 -6.13 19.16
N SER A 468 -4.01 -7.20 19.65
CA SER A 468 -4.70 -8.20 18.81
C SER A 468 -6.05 -7.74 18.27
N GLY A 469 -6.49 -6.53 18.60
CA GLY A 469 -7.81 -5.99 18.21
C GLY A 469 -8.99 -6.48 19.06
N ILE A 470 -8.77 -7.41 20.00
CA ILE A 470 -9.85 -7.96 20.84
C ILE A 470 -10.28 -6.96 21.93
N PHE A 471 -9.29 -6.37 22.61
CA PHE A 471 -9.50 -5.47 23.74
C PHE A 471 -8.95 -4.05 23.55
N GLY A 472 -8.18 -3.80 22.48
CA GLY A 472 -7.45 -2.56 22.25
C GLY A 472 -8.29 -1.29 22.32
N ASP A 473 -9.54 -1.32 21.86
CA ASP A 473 -10.43 -0.16 21.88
C ASP A 473 -11.06 0.11 23.26
N ARG A 474 -11.08 -0.90 24.14
CA ARG A 474 -11.81 -0.88 25.41
C ARG A 474 -10.92 -0.83 26.64
N LEU A 475 -9.71 -1.37 26.55
CA LEU A 475 -8.79 -1.53 27.68
C LEU A 475 -7.48 -0.75 27.44
N GLN A 476 -6.82 -0.38 28.53
CA GLN A 476 -5.53 0.31 28.52
C GLN A 476 -4.66 -0.13 29.69
N ILE A 477 -3.34 -0.12 29.50
CA ILE A 477 -2.36 -0.29 30.57
C ILE A 477 -2.15 1.07 31.25
N THR A 478 -2.26 1.14 32.57
CA THR A 478 -2.16 2.42 33.30
C THR A 478 -0.96 2.52 34.23
N ALA A 479 -0.49 1.42 34.80
CA ALA A 479 0.62 1.42 35.74
C ALA A 479 1.30 0.05 35.80
N THR A 480 2.53 0.02 36.31
CA THR A 480 3.19 -1.21 36.78
C THR A 480 2.60 -1.62 38.13
N ALA A 481 2.51 -2.93 38.38
CA ALA A 481 1.95 -3.48 39.61
C ALA A 481 3.00 -4.33 40.37
N GLY A 482 3.48 -3.81 41.49
CA GLY A 482 4.54 -4.45 42.29
C GLY A 482 5.95 -4.26 41.72
N ASP A 483 6.93 -4.64 42.54
CA ASP A 483 8.37 -4.55 42.19
C ASP A 483 8.91 -5.89 41.62
N ASP A 484 8.23 -7.00 41.91
CA ASP A 484 8.61 -8.32 41.43
C ASP A 484 8.23 -8.51 39.95
N GLN A 485 9.08 -9.25 39.23
CA GLN A 485 8.86 -9.58 37.83
C GLN A 485 8.15 -10.94 37.71
N ALA A 486 7.32 -11.09 36.67
CA ALA A 486 6.84 -12.40 36.25
C ALA A 486 8.00 -13.14 35.59
N LEU A 487 8.37 -14.28 36.15
CA LEU A 487 9.49 -15.09 35.70
C LEU A 487 8.94 -16.35 35.06
N ILE A 488 8.92 -16.38 33.73
CA ILE A 488 8.36 -17.51 32.98
C ILE A 488 9.47 -18.53 32.74
N SER A 489 9.27 -19.72 33.30
CA SER A 489 10.19 -20.85 33.23
C SER A 489 9.50 -22.09 32.66
N MET A 490 10.32 -23.06 32.26
CA MET A 490 9.86 -24.44 32.06
C MET A 490 9.84 -25.14 33.41
N ALA A 491 8.98 -26.13 33.59
CA ALA A 491 8.91 -26.87 34.85
C ALA A 491 8.88 -28.38 34.61
N THR A 492 9.64 -29.12 35.41
CA THR A 492 9.65 -30.58 35.41
C THR A 492 9.22 -31.11 36.78
N SER A 493 8.97 -32.42 36.86
CA SER A 493 8.86 -33.09 38.15
C SER A 493 10.19 -32.96 38.92
N ARG A 494 10.12 -32.86 40.26
CA ARG A 494 11.32 -32.87 41.12
C ARG A 494 12.21 -34.10 40.94
N ASN A 495 11.63 -35.20 40.45
CA ASN A 495 12.37 -36.43 40.20
C ASN A 495 13.08 -36.45 38.84
N ALA A 496 12.79 -35.51 37.93
CA ALA A 496 13.34 -35.46 36.57
C ALA A 496 14.65 -34.66 36.51
N THR A 497 15.64 -35.06 37.31
CA THR A 497 16.89 -34.31 37.49
C THR A 497 17.71 -34.11 36.21
N GLU A 498 17.77 -35.14 35.36
CA GLU A 498 18.48 -35.10 34.08
C GLU A 498 17.82 -34.14 33.10
N LEU A 499 16.50 -34.23 32.93
CA LEU A 499 15.76 -33.34 32.04
C LEU A 499 15.88 -31.88 32.49
N SER A 500 15.70 -31.61 33.79
CA SER A 500 15.88 -30.26 34.35
C SER A 500 17.27 -29.70 34.06
N SER A 501 18.33 -30.49 34.31
CA SER A 501 19.71 -30.09 34.03
C SER A 501 19.96 -29.84 32.53
N ILE A 502 19.42 -30.69 31.65
CA ILE A 502 19.51 -30.53 30.19
C ILE A 502 18.84 -29.22 29.75
N LEU A 503 17.62 -28.94 30.23
CA LEU A 503 16.88 -27.72 29.91
C LEU A 503 17.65 -26.48 30.38
N ASP A 504 18.21 -26.50 31.59
CA ASP A 504 18.99 -25.39 32.13
C ASP A 504 20.26 -25.11 31.32
N LYS A 505 21.00 -26.16 30.94
CA LYS A 505 22.18 -26.02 30.08
C LYS A 505 21.80 -25.52 28.69
N ALA A 506 20.73 -26.03 28.11
CA ALA A 506 20.24 -25.62 26.80
C ALA A 506 19.83 -24.14 26.80
N LEU A 507 19.02 -23.72 27.78
CA LEU A 507 18.62 -22.32 27.93
C LEU A 507 19.84 -21.42 28.24
N ALA A 508 20.85 -21.92 28.96
CA ALA A 508 22.08 -21.16 29.21
C ALA A 508 22.93 -20.92 27.96
N SER A 509 22.85 -21.84 27.01
CA SER A 509 23.54 -21.73 25.73
C SER A 509 22.82 -20.88 24.69
N ILE A 510 21.59 -20.41 24.98
CA ILE A 510 20.89 -19.42 24.15
C ILE A 510 21.39 -18.03 24.57
N ALA A 511 22.04 -17.30 23.66
CA ALA A 511 22.56 -15.98 24.00
C ALA A 511 21.41 -14.99 24.27
N PRO A 512 21.60 -13.98 25.15
CA PRO A 512 20.57 -12.99 25.46
C PRO A 512 20.03 -12.26 24.23
N GLN A 513 20.87 -12.02 23.21
CA GLN A 513 20.43 -11.41 21.95
C GLN A 513 19.46 -12.31 21.17
N GLU A 514 19.69 -13.63 21.11
CA GLU A 514 18.77 -14.55 20.41
C GLU A 514 17.41 -14.57 21.12
N MET A 515 17.42 -14.60 22.46
CA MET A 515 16.19 -14.55 23.26
C MET A 515 15.44 -13.23 23.05
N ALA A 516 16.15 -12.10 22.95
CA ALA A 516 15.55 -10.80 22.68
C ALA A 516 14.88 -10.76 21.29
N VAL A 517 15.48 -11.39 20.26
CA VAL A 517 14.88 -11.51 18.92
C VAL A 517 13.57 -12.30 18.97
N ILE A 518 13.55 -13.44 19.66
CA ILE A 518 12.34 -14.24 19.86
C ILE A 518 11.26 -13.38 20.56
N ASN A 519 11.62 -12.73 21.67
CA ASN A 519 10.68 -11.92 22.44
C ASN A 519 10.12 -10.73 21.64
N ASN A 520 10.95 -10.01 20.88
CA ASN A 520 10.52 -8.85 20.10
C ASN A 520 9.56 -9.21 18.96
N ARG A 521 9.76 -10.36 18.31
CA ARG A 521 8.86 -10.86 17.25
C ARG A 521 7.41 -10.99 17.73
N TRP A 522 7.23 -11.41 18.98
CA TRP A 522 5.93 -11.63 19.59
C TRP A 522 5.32 -10.37 20.23
N ARG A 523 6.08 -9.29 20.45
CA ARG A 523 5.57 -8.02 21.01
C ARG A 523 4.64 -7.28 20.05
N SER A 524 4.89 -7.36 18.73
CA SER A 524 4.12 -6.67 17.69
C SER A 524 3.27 -7.62 16.85
N TYR A 525 3.13 -8.90 17.26
CA TYR A 525 2.36 -9.88 16.52
C TYR A 525 0.86 -9.55 16.58
N SER A 526 0.29 -9.15 15.45
CA SER A 526 -1.16 -9.05 15.25
C SER A 526 -1.60 -10.16 14.28
N PRO A 527 -2.49 -11.08 14.68
CA PRO A 527 -2.92 -12.15 13.79
C PRO A 527 -3.61 -11.56 12.55
N ALA A 528 -3.08 -11.90 11.37
CA ALA A 528 -3.68 -11.53 10.09
C ALA A 528 -5.11 -12.08 10.01
N GLY A 529 -6.12 -11.20 10.14
CA GLY A 529 -7.53 -11.59 10.06
C GLY A 529 -8.49 -10.79 10.94
N ALA A 530 -7.99 -9.97 11.89
CA ALA A 530 -8.85 -9.20 12.79
C ALA A 530 -9.85 -8.28 12.06
N ASN A 531 -9.50 -7.77 10.87
CA ASN A 531 -10.35 -6.81 10.15
C ASN A 531 -11.47 -7.44 9.29
N TRP A 532 -11.45 -8.75 8.99
CA TRP A 532 -12.44 -9.35 8.07
C TRP A 532 -13.83 -9.54 8.70
N HIS A 533 -13.87 -9.81 10.01
CA HIS A 533 -15.14 -10.00 10.74
C HIS A 533 -15.97 -8.70 10.80
N ASP A 534 -15.31 -7.54 10.89
CA ASP A 534 -15.99 -6.24 10.89
C ASP A 534 -16.66 -5.94 9.54
N TYR A 535 -16.00 -6.30 8.43
CA TYR A 535 -16.59 -6.18 7.09
C TYR A 535 -17.75 -7.16 6.88
N GLN A 536 -17.67 -8.39 7.38
CA GLN A 536 -18.76 -9.36 7.24
C GLN A 536 -20.07 -8.86 7.85
N ARG A 537 -20.02 -8.26 9.04
CA ARG A 537 -21.23 -7.71 9.69
C ARG A 537 -21.84 -6.56 8.88
N LEU A 538 -21.00 -5.65 8.39
CA LEU A 538 -21.44 -4.54 7.54
C LEU A 538 -22.10 -5.06 6.26
N ILE A 539 -21.50 -6.07 5.62
CA ILE A 539 -22.04 -6.72 4.41
C ILE A 539 -23.41 -7.34 4.69
N TYR A 540 -23.57 -8.08 5.78
CA TYR A 540 -24.88 -8.66 6.15
C TYR A 540 -25.91 -7.58 6.46
N GLN A 541 -25.53 -6.47 7.10
CA GLN A 541 -26.44 -5.34 7.36
C GLN A 541 -26.90 -4.68 6.06
N ILE A 542 -25.99 -4.47 5.12
CA ILE A 542 -26.30 -3.92 3.79
C ILE A 542 -27.24 -4.87 3.03
N LEU A 543 -26.94 -6.18 3.00
CA LEU A 543 -27.77 -7.18 2.34
C LEU A 543 -29.17 -7.29 2.97
N THR A 544 -29.24 -7.26 4.30
CA THR A 544 -30.52 -7.30 5.02
C THR A 544 -31.33 -6.02 4.77
N GLY A 545 -30.68 -4.86 4.79
CA GLY A 545 -31.31 -3.57 4.48
C GLY A 545 -31.85 -3.54 3.05
N ALA A 546 -31.05 -3.98 2.08
CA ALA A 546 -31.47 -4.09 0.68
C ALA A 546 -32.64 -5.09 0.50
N GLY A 547 -32.58 -6.24 1.18
CA GLY A 547 -33.64 -7.25 1.16
C GLY A 547 -34.96 -6.75 1.76
N LEU A 548 -34.91 -6.07 2.90
CA LEU A 548 -36.09 -5.46 3.54
C LEU A 548 -36.69 -4.36 2.65
N LEU A 549 -35.84 -3.55 2.03
CA LEU A 549 -36.29 -2.49 1.13
C LEU A 549 -36.96 -3.08 -0.13
N LEU A 550 -36.40 -4.17 -0.68
CA LEU A 550 -37.02 -4.90 -1.79
C LEU A 550 -38.37 -5.51 -1.39
N MET A 551 -38.46 -6.14 -0.22
CA MET A 551 -39.72 -6.70 0.30
C MET A 551 -40.77 -5.61 0.54
N ALA A 552 -40.37 -4.45 1.07
CA ALA A 552 -41.25 -3.30 1.26
C ALA A 552 -41.76 -2.76 -0.09
N LEU A 553 -40.89 -2.65 -1.09
CA LEU A 553 -41.26 -2.26 -2.46
C LEU A 553 -42.23 -3.26 -3.11
N LEU A 554 -42.00 -4.56 -2.95
CA LEU A 554 -42.89 -5.60 -3.47
C LEU A 554 -44.25 -5.61 -2.76
N ALA A 555 -44.26 -5.47 -1.43
CA ALA A 555 -45.49 -5.36 -0.65
C ALA A 555 -46.27 -4.09 -1.00
N TRP A 556 -45.58 -2.96 -1.18
CA TRP A 556 -46.17 -1.70 -1.64
C TRP A 556 -46.77 -1.84 -3.03
N ASN A 557 -46.05 -2.47 -3.96
CA ASN A 557 -46.55 -2.73 -5.31
C ASN A 557 -47.81 -3.60 -5.28
N ALA A 558 -47.82 -4.66 -4.47
CA ALA A 558 -48.98 -5.53 -4.29
C ALA A 558 -50.17 -4.80 -3.64
N TYR A 559 -49.92 -3.99 -2.60
CA TYR A 559 -50.93 -3.16 -1.93
C TYR A 559 -51.56 -2.16 -2.90
N MET A 560 -50.74 -1.43 -3.66
CA MET A 560 -51.19 -0.46 -4.66
C MET A 560 -52.06 -1.11 -5.75
N ARG A 561 -51.67 -2.29 -6.25
CA ARG A 561 -52.50 -3.02 -7.23
C ARG A 561 -53.85 -3.45 -6.65
N ARG A 562 -53.89 -3.78 -5.36
CA ARG A 562 -55.13 -4.17 -4.66
C ARG A 562 -56.04 -2.97 -4.43
N GLN A 563 -55.46 -1.83 -4.03
CA GLN A 563 -56.17 -0.57 -3.80
C GLN A 563 -56.78 0.00 -5.09
N ILE A 564 -56.04 -0.06 -6.20
CA ILE A 564 -56.53 0.39 -7.52
C ILE A 564 -57.74 -0.46 -7.95
N LYS A 565 -57.67 -1.79 -7.79
CA LYS A 565 -58.81 -2.68 -8.12
C LYS A 565 -60.05 -2.43 -7.26
N GLN A 566 -59.88 -2.04 -5.99
CA GLN A 566 -61.02 -1.70 -5.11
C GLN A 566 -61.61 -0.32 -5.42
N ARG A 567 -60.77 0.66 -5.78
CA ARG A 567 -61.21 2.02 -6.14
C ARG A 567 -62.00 2.05 -7.45
N GLU A 568 -61.53 1.31 -8.45
CA GLU A 568 -62.21 1.20 -9.74
C GLU A 568 -63.56 0.45 -9.67
N ALA A 569 -63.78 -0.37 -8.64
CA ALA A 569 -65.06 -1.04 -8.42
C ALA A 569 -66.09 -0.13 -7.74
N ALA A 570 -65.65 0.86 -6.96
CA ALA A 570 -66.51 1.84 -6.30
C ALA A 570 -66.83 3.07 -7.18
N GLU A 571 -65.88 3.53 -8.01
CA GLU A 571 -66.09 4.63 -8.97
C GLU A 571 -67.02 4.25 -10.13
N ARG A 572 -67.01 2.98 -10.55
CA ARG A 572 -67.90 2.46 -11.61
C ARG A 572 -69.39 2.42 -11.25
N ALA A 573 -69.78 2.66 -9.98
CA ALA A 573 -71.19 2.55 -9.55
C ALA A 573 -71.87 3.90 -9.24
N LEU A 574 -71.13 5.01 -9.15
CA LEU A 574 -71.68 6.35 -8.85
C LEU A 574 -71.30 7.40 -9.91
N GLY A 575 -70.29 7.11 -10.73
CA GLY A 575 -70.16 7.62 -12.10
C GLY A 575 -71.26 7.14 -13.05
N ASP A 576 -72.18 6.31 -12.53
CA ASP A 576 -73.51 6.12 -13.10
C ASP A 576 -74.38 7.37 -12.86
N GLN A 577 -73.98 8.43 -13.57
CA GLN A 577 -74.74 9.07 -14.64
C GLN A 577 -75.05 10.55 -14.48
N PHE A 578 -75.28 11.08 -13.28
CA PHE A 578 -75.89 12.42 -13.20
C PHE A 578 -75.06 13.48 -12.46
N GLU A 579 -74.30 13.08 -11.44
CA GLU A 579 -73.40 13.97 -10.72
C GLU A 579 -72.13 14.27 -11.51
N PHE A 580 -71.54 13.25 -12.16
CA PHE A 580 -70.31 13.49 -12.91
C PHE A 580 -70.52 14.45 -14.08
N MET A 581 -71.63 14.41 -14.81
CA MET A 581 -71.88 15.30 -15.95
C MET A 581 -72.00 16.79 -15.55
N ARG A 582 -72.68 17.09 -14.43
CA ARG A 582 -72.85 18.47 -13.96
C ARG A 582 -71.61 18.97 -13.23
N ALA A 583 -70.94 18.11 -12.45
CA ALA A 583 -69.63 18.41 -11.86
C ALA A 583 -68.49 18.45 -12.89
N LEU A 584 -68.58 17.70 -13.99
CA LEU A 584 -67.66 17.79 -15.14
C LEU A 584 -67.71 19.19 -15.72
N VAL A 585 -68.91 19.76 -15.91
CA VAL A 585 -69.05 21.06 -16.54
C VAL A 585 -68.81 22.19 -15.53
N ASP A 586 -69.51 22.21 -14.39
CA ASP A 586 -69.41 23.26 -13.35
C ASP A 586 -68.14 23.18 -12.50
N GLY A 587 -67.60 21.97 -12.28
CA GLY A 587 -66.35 21.75 -11.57
C GLY A 587 -65.11 21.80 -12.46
N THR A 588 -65.26 21.92 -13.78
CA THR A 588 -64.12 22.28 -14.63
C THR A 588 -63.76 23.73 -14.31
N PRO A 589 -62.56 24.02 -13.76
CA PRO A 589 -62.16 25.35 -13.28
C PRO A 589 -61.90 26.36 -14.41
N HIS A 590 -62.35 26.03 -15.61
CA HIS A 590 -62.13 26.74 -16.85
C HIS A 590 -63.49 27.09 -17.44
N PRO A 591 -63.69 28.33 -17.91
CA PRO A 591 -64.95 28.74 -18.52
C PRO A 591 -65.39 27.82 -19.66
N ILE A 592 -66.57 27.22 -19.54
CA ILE A 592 -67.23 26.42 -20.57
C ILE A 592 -68.63 26.97 -20.78
N TYR A 593 -69.02 27.06 -22.04
CA TYR A 593 -70.31 27.57 -22.46
C TYR A 593 -70.86 26.84 -23.66
N VAL A 594 -72.18 26.91 -23.81
CA VAL A 594 -72.93 26.36 -24.93
C VAL A 594 -73.78 27.48 -25.49
N ARG A 595 -73.64 27.74 -26.79
CA ARG A 595 -74.50 28.68 -27.54
C ARG A 595 -75.31 27.92 -28.56
N ASP A 596 -76.51 28.42 -28.87
CA ASP A 596 -77.37 27.85 -29.90
C ASP A 596 -76.97 28.33 -31.32
N ARG A 597 -77.77 27.93 -32.31
CA ARG A 597 -77.55 28.23 -33.74
C ARG A 597 -77.59 29.73 -34.06
N GLU A 598 -78.31 30.51 -33.25
CA GLU A 598 -78.40 31.96 -33.32
C GLU A 598 -77.26 32.66 -32.55
N GLY A 599 -76.35 31.89 -31.94
CA GLY A 599 -75.20 32.39 -31.19
C GLY A 599 -75.53 32.86 -29.76
N LEU A 600 -76.72 32.54 -29.26
CA LEU A 600 -77.19 32.94 -27.93
C LEU A 600 -76.75 31.94 -26.87
N LEU A 601 -76.32 32.44 -25.70
CA LEU A 601 -75.82 31.61 -24.61
C LEU A 601 -76.92 30.77 -23.96
N ARG A 602 -76.88 29.45 -24.05
CA ARG A 602 -77.88 28.53 -23.48
C ARG A 602 -77.46 27.93 -22.15
N MET A 603 -76.18 27.61 -22.01
CA MET A 603 -75.65 27.05 -20.79
C MET A 603 -74.23 27.57 -20.60
N CYS A 604 -73.83 27.79 -19.36
CA CYS A 604 -72.45 28.05 -19.02
C CYS A 604 -72.17 27.48 -17.64
N ASN A 605 -70.90 27.17 -17.42
CA ASN A 605 -70.45 26.68 -16.15
C ASN A 605 -70.15 27.83 -15.17
N ASP A 606 -69.99 27.51 -13.89
CA ASP A 606 -69.78 28.54 -12.86
C ASP A 606 -68.44 29.29 -13.01
N SER A 607 -67.41 28.64 -13.56
CA SER A 607 -66.14 29.31 -13.89
C SER A 607 -66.31 30.39 -14.96
N TYR A 608 -67.19 30.19 -15.95
CA TYR A 608 -67.51 31.21 -16.95
C TYR A 608 -68.19 32.43 -16.32
N LEU A 609 -69.09 32.21 -15.35
CA LEU A 609 -69.77 33.31 -14.63
C LEU A 609 -68.80 34.10 -13.75
N THR A 610 -67.93 33.38 -13.04
CA THR A 610 -66.93 33.97 -12.15
C THR A 610 -65.88 34.76 -12.94
N ALA A 611 -65.42 34.24 -14.09
CA ALA A 611 -64.41 34.89 -14.92
C ALA A 611 -64.81 36.29 -15.41
N PHE A 612 -66.08 36.48 -15.80
CA PHE A 612 -66.57 37.81 -16.18
C PHE A 612 -67.30 38.56 -15.05
N THR A 613 -67.32 38.01 -13.83
CA THR A 613 -68.04 38.59 -12.68
C THR A 613 -69.51 38.91 -13.03
N ALA A 614 -70.19 37.96 -13.70
CA ALA A 614 -71.55 38.13 -14.19
C ALA A 614 -72.50 37.14 -13.53
N ARG A 615 -73.77 37.53 -13.35
CA ARG A 615 -74.81 36.60 -12.86
C ARG A 615 -75.42 35.86 -14.04
N ARG A 616 -75.72 34.57 -13.85
CA ARG A 616 -76.22 33.66 -14.89
C ARG A 616 -77.46 34.23 -15.63
N GLU A 617 -78.40 34.79 -14.88
CA GLU A 617 -79.64 35.36 -15.40
C GLU A 617 -79.43 36.58 -16.31
N ASP A 618 -78.32 37.32 -16.11
CA ASP A 618 -78.03 38.55 -16.85
C ASP A 618 -77.41 38.27 -18.23
N ILE A 619 -77.03 37.02 -18.52
CA ILE A 619 -76.18 36.68 -19.67
C ILE A 619 -76.69 35.50 -20.51
N ILE A 620 -77.49 34.61 -19.92
CA ILE A 620 -78.15 33.53 -20.66
C ILE A 620 -79.13 34.17 -21.66
N GLY A 621 -79.10 33.69 -22.90
CA GLY A 621 -79.91 34.21 -24.01
C GLY A 621 -79.31 35.42 -24.74
N LYS A 622 -78.11 35.90 -24.37
CA LYS A 622 -77.43 37.01 -25.06
C LYS A 622 -76.39 36.54 -26.08
N SER A 623 -76.19 37.33 -27.14
CA SER A 623 -75.15 37.11 -28.15
C SER A 623 -73.75 37.48 -27.62
N ALA A 624 -72.69 37.15 -28.36
CA ALA A 624 -71.33 37.56 -27.98
C ALA A 624 -71.11 39.08 -28.12
N THR A 625 -71.76 39.72 -29.09
CA THR A 625 -71.63 41.17 -29.39
C THR A 625 -72.51 42.06 -28.52
N ASP A 626 -73.62 41.54 -28.00
CA ASP A 626 -74.53 42.23 -27.05
C ASP A 626 -74.28 41.78 -25.59
N GLY A 627 -73.19 41.03 -25.39
CA GLY A 627 -72.87 40.29 -24.18
C GLY A 627 -71.76 40.93 -23.33
N ILE A 628 -70.93 40.09 -22.72
CA ILE A 628 -70.06 40.44 -21.58
C ILE A 628 -68.65 40.90 -22.00
N PHE A 629 -68.31 40.85 -23.29
CA PHE A 629 -66.99 41.26 -23.76
C PHE A 629 -66.88 42.79 -23.79
N SER A 630 -65.83 43.32 -23.17
CA SER A 630 -65.58 44.77 -23.09
C SER A 630 -64.93 45.34 -24.36
N ASN A 631 -64.22 44.50 -25.12
CA ASN A 631 -63.63 44.85 -26.40
C ASN A 631 -64.59 44.49 -27.56
N ALA A 632 -65.15 45.51 -28.21
CA ALA A 632 -66.10 45.34 -29.32
C ALA A 632 -65.47 44.69 -30.58
N PHE A 633 -64.14 44.73 -30.72
CA PHE A 633 -63.43 44.08 -31.82
C PHE A 633 -63.34 42.55 -31.58
N GLU A 634 -62.91 42.13 -30.39
CA GLU A 634 -62.84 40.71 -29.98
C GLU A 634 -64.22 40.04 -30.01
N ALA A 635 -65.27 40.75 -29.55
CA ALA A 635 -66.63 40.22 -29.54
C ALA A 635 -67.15 39.89 -30.96
N LYS A 636 -66.80 40.73 -31.95
CA LYS A 636 -67.15 40.50 -33.35
C LYS A 636 -66.32 39.38 -33.97
N GLU A 637 -65.04 39.30 -33.64
CA GLU A 637 -64.15 38.22 -34.09
C GLU A 637 -64.64 36.87 -33.56
N TYR A 638 -65.03 36.79 -32.28
CA TYR A 638 -65.53 35.55 -31.67
C TYR A 638 -66.89 35.15 -32.24
N ALA A 639 -67.78 36.11 -32.50
CA ALA A 639 -69.05 35.83 -33.17
C ALA A 639 -68.85 35.31 -34.60
N ALA A 640 -67.92 35.89 -35.36
CA ALA A 640 -67.58 35.42 -36.70
C ALA A 640 -66.97 34.00 -36.67
N ASP A 641 -66.15 33.71 -35.66
CA ASP A 641 -65.58 32.38 -35.45
C ASP A 641 -66.64 31.34 -35.08
N TYR A 642 -67.59 31.67 -34.21
CA TYR A 642 -68.72 30.77 -33.88
C TYR A 642 -69.52 30.43 -35.12
N GLN A 643 -69.84 31.43 -35.95
CA GLN A 643 -70.57 31.21 -37.19
C GLN A 643 -69.75 30.34 -38.15
N ARG A 644 -68.45 30.59 -38.29
CA ARG A 644 -67.57 29.78 -39.13
C ARG A 644 -67.51 28.32 -38.68
N VAL A 645 -67.49 28.04 -37.36
CA VAL A 645 -67.56 26.65 -36.84
C VAL A 645 -68.90 26.00 -37.16
N MET A 646 -70.00 26.73 -37.04
CA MET A 646 -71.33 26.20 -37.35
C MET A 646 -71.50 25.91 -38.84
N ASP A 647 -71.05 26.83 -39.70
CA ASP A 647 -71.19 26.71 -41.16
C ASP A 647 -70.24 25.67 -41.77
N SER A 648 -68.97 25.68 -41.33
CA SER A 648 -67.98 24.68 -41.76
C SER A 648 -68.20 23.32 -41.11
N ASN A 649 -68.94 23.30 -39.99
CA ASN A 649 -69.17 22.13 -39.14
C ASN A 649 -67.88 21.43 -38.68
N THR A 650 -66.81 22.22 -38.56
CA THR A 650 -65.49 21.76 -38.12
C THR A 650 -65.08 22.48 -36.86
N ALA A 651 -64.53 21.73 -35.92
CA ALA A 651 -63.99 22.24 -34.68
C ALA A 651 -62.88 23.27 -34.95
N MET A 652 -62.88 24.36 -34.21
CA MET A 652 -61.84 25.37 -34.25
C MET A 652 -61.21 25.48 -32.87
N VAL A 653 -59.90 25.34 -32.83
CA VAL A 653 -59.12 25.45 -31.59
C VAL A 653 -57.91 26.31 -31.88
N LEU A 654 -57.73 27.36 -31.10
CA LEU A 654 -56.55 28.21 -31.20
C LEU A 654 -56.24 28.93 -29.90
N ASP A 655 -54.98 29.32 -29.79
CA ASP A 655 -54.48 30.17 -28.72
C ASP A 655 -54.73 31.62 -29.08
N ARG A 656 -55.31 32.38 -28.16
CA ARG A 656 -55.60 33.81 -28.38
C ARG A 656 -55.57 34.57 -27.07
N THR A 657 -55.41 35.88 -27.17
CA THR A 657 -55.47 36.79 -26.02
C THR A 657 -56.91 37.19 -25.75
N LEU A 658 -57.35 37.10 -24.50
CA LEU A 658 -58.66 37.54 -24.06
C LEU A 658 -58.53 38.66 -23.03
N HIS A 659 -59.20 39.78 -23.28
CA HIS A 659 -59.24 40.90 -22.35
C HIS A 659 -60.54 40.90 -21.54
N ILE A 660 -60.40 40.87 -20.20
CA ILE A 660 -61.52 40.95 -19.26
C ILE A 660 -61.25 42.09 -18.27
N GLY A 661 -61.86 43.26 -18.52
CA GLY A 661 -61.56 44.48 -17.74
C GLY A 661 -60.13 44.94 -17.97
N ASP A 662 -59.37 45.17 -16.90
CA ASP A 662 -57.94 45.55 -16.96
C ASP A 662 -56.98 44.35 -17.04
N ARG A 663 -57.49 43.11 -17.16
CA ARG A 663 -56.69 41.87 -17.17
C ARG A 663 -56.53 41.32 -18.59
N GLU A 664 -55.29 41.07 -18.98
CA GLU A 664 -54.91 40.38 -20.22
C GLU A 664 -54.60 38.91 -19.91
N LEU A 665 -55.33 37.98 -20.52
CA LEU A 665 -55.17 36.54 -20.32
C LEU A 665 -54.75 35.86 -21.64
N THR A 666 -53.81 34.92 -21.58
CA THR A 666 -53.54 34.03 -22.72
C THR A 666 -54.37 32.77 -22.58
N ILE A 667 -55.29 32.53 -23.52
CA ILE A 667 -56.25 31.45 -23.41
C ILE A 667 -56.09 30.42 -24.54
N TYR A 668 -56.16 29.14 -24.18
CA TYR A 668 -56.35 28.05 -25.13
C TYR A 668 -57.86 27.91 -25.36
N HIS A 669 -58.36 28.39 -26.50
CA HIS A 669 -59.80 28.49 -26.79
C HIS A 669 -60.22 27.43 -27.80
N TRP A 670 -61.16 26.57 -27.41
CA TRP A 670 -61.81 25.62 -28.32
C TRP A 670 -63.27 25.97 -28.54
N ILE A 671 -63.72 25.74 -29.76
CA ILE A 671 -65.09 25.92 -30.22
C ILE A 671 -65.46 24.70 -31.05
N LEU A 672 -66.49 23.96 -30.61
CA LEU A 672 -66.92 22.71 -31.22
C LEU A 672 -68.38 22.83 -31.64
N PRO A 673 -68.78 22.32 -32.82
CA PRO A 673 -70.19 22.24 -33.16
C PRO A 673 -70.88 21.16 -32.31
N PHE A 674 -71.95 21.54 -31.61
CA PHE A 674 -72.78 20.62 -30.83
C PHE A 674 -73.92 20.09 -31.70
N ARG A 675 -74.11 18.77 -31.67
CA ARG A 675 -75.06 18.06 -32.52
C ARG A 675 -76.10 17.33 -31.69
N ASP A 676 -77.30 17.22 -32.24
CA ASP A 676 -78.29 16.30 -31.70
C ASP A 676 -78.02 14.85 -32.16
N THR A 677 -78.89 13.94 -31.71
CA THR A 677 -78.83 12.51 -32.06
C THR A 677 -79.07 12.23 -33.54
N LEU A 678 -79.51 13.22 -34.33
CA LEU A 678 -79.73 13.14 -35.77
C LEU A 678 -78.55 13.73 -36.57
N GLY A 679 -77.54 14.31 -35.89
CA GLY A 679 -76.29 14.78 -36.49
C GLY A 679 -76.31 16.24 -36.95
N GLU A 680 -77.42 16.94 -36.76
CA GLU A 680 -77.62 18.35 -37.12
C GLU A 680 -76.95 19.27 -36.09
N VAL A 681 -76.32 20.35 -36.56
CA VAL A 681 -75.66 21.32 -35.67
C VAL A 681 -76.72 22.15 -34.95
N GLN A 682 -76.81 21.95 -33.64
CA GLN A 682 -77.73 22.65 -32.74
C GLN A 682 -77.11 23.89 -32.09
N GLY A 683 -75.81 24.10 -32.30
CA GLY A 683 -75.08 25.25 -31.80
C GLY A 683 -73.60 24.93 -31.62
N ILE A 684 -72.94 25.62 -30.70
CA ILE A 684 -71.53 25.41 -30.37
C ILE A 684 -71.35 25.19 -28.87
N ILE A 685 -70.40 24.32 -28.53
CA ILE A 685 -69.83 24.23 -27.19
C ILE A 685 -68.45 24.86 -27.28
N GLY A 686 -68.27 25.95 -26.56
CA GLY A 686 -67.00 26.64 -26.46
C GLY A 686 -66.47 26.59 -25.04
N GLY A 687 -65.16 26.68 -24.90
CA GLY A 687 -64.54 26.86 -23.59
C GLY A 687 -63.11 27.32 -23.73
N TRP A 688 -62.57 27.89 -22.67
CA TRP A 688 -61.16 28.25 -22.66
C TRP A 688 -60.51 27.97 -21.33
N ILE A 689 -59.23 27.63 -21.41
CA ILE A 689 -58.36 27.47 -20.25
C ILE A 689 -57.45 28.70 -20.22
N ASP A 690 -57.39 29.38 -19.08
CA ASP A 690 -56.31 30.32 -18.82
C ASP A 690 -55.02 29.50 -18.65
N ILE A 691 -54.16 29.60 -19.65
CA ILE A 691 -52.88 28.91 -19.65
C ILE A 691 -51.76 29.83 -19.18
N SER A 692 -52.05 31.00 -18.59
CA SER A 692 -51.03 31.96 -18.16
C SER A 692 -50.17 31.39 -17.02
N GLU A 693 -50.79 31.00 -15.89
CA GLU A 693 -50.08 30.39 -14.75
C GLU A 693 -49.58 28.97 -15.09
N ARG A 694 -50.31 28.21 -15.92
CA ARG A 694 -49.86 26.89 -16.38
C ARG A 694 -48.66 26.99 -17.32
N ARG A 695 -48.56 27.99 -18.20
CA ARG A 695 -47.34 28.25 -18.97
C ARG A 695 -46.20 28.62 -18.03
N GLN A 696 -46.45 29.54 -17.09
CA GLN A 696 -45.44 29.96 -16.13
C GLN A 696 -44.94 28.80 -15.25
N LEU A 697 -45.84 27.95 -14.73
CA LEU A 697 -45.52 26.79 -13.91
C LEU A 697 -44.96 25.62 -14.72
N ILE A 698 -45.37 25.42 -15.96
CA ILE A 698 -44.71 24.44 -16.86
C ILE A 698 -43.31 24.94 -17.14
N GLU A 699 -43.09 26.23 -17.41
CA GLU A 699 -41.76 26.82 -17.55
C GLU A 699 -40.94 26.71 -16.27
N ASP A 700 -41.51 26.99 -15.09
CA ASP A 700 -40.81 26.92 -13.79
C ASP A 700 -40.52 25.48 -13.36
N LEU A 701 -41.48 24.56 -13.52
CA LEU A 701 -41.31 23.13 -13.22
C LEU A 701 -40.35 22.48 -14.20
N GLN A 702 -40.42 22.87 -15.47
CA GLN A 702 -39.49 22.43 -16.50
C GLN A 702 -38.10 22.99 -16.20
N THR A 703 -37.97 24.25 -15.79
CA THR A 703 -36.69 24.85 -15.36
C THR A 703 -36.14 24.16 -14.11
N ALA A 704 -36.97 23.89 -13.09
CA ALA A 704 -36.54 23.24 -11.84
C ALA A 704 -36.20 21.75 -12.03
N LYS A 705 -36.97 21.03 -12.84
CA LYS A 705 -36.68 19.64 -13.20
C LYS A 705 -35.45 19.56 -14.11
N GLU A 706 -35.33 20.45 -15.09
CA GLU A 706 -34.14 20.54 -15.93
C GLU A 706 -32.91 20.87 -15.09
N GLN A 707 -33.00 21.74 -14.07
CA GLN A 707 -31.90 21.99 -13.11
C GLN A 707 -31.54 20.75 -12.27
N ALA A 708 -32.53 20.03 -11.73
CA ALA A 708 -32.27 18.83 -10.92
C ALA A 708 -31.71 17.67 -11.76
N ASP A 709 -32.29 17.43 -12.94
CA ASP A 709 -31.82 16.42 -13.89
C ASP A 709 -30.48 16.82 -14.51
N ALA A 710 -30.20 18.12 -14.69
CA ALA A 710 -28.88 18.61 -15.10
C ALA A 710 -27.84 18.39 -14.01
N ALA A 711 -28.14 18.69 -12.74
CA ALA A 711 -27.22 18.46 -11.62
C ALA A 711 -26.90 16.97 -11.43
N ASN A 712 -27.91 16.10 -11.53
CA ASN A 712 -27.71 14.65 -11.39
C ASN A 712 -26.95 14.06 -12.59
N ARG A 713 -27.29 14.49 -13.82
CA ARG A 713 -26.53 14.11 -15.03
C ARG A 713 -25.09 14.62 -14.97
N ALA A 714 -24.86 15.86 -14.53
CA ALA A 714 -23.52 16.41 -14.35
C ALA A 714 -22.69 15.57 -13.37
N LYS A 715 -23.28 15.14 -12.25
CA LYS A 715 -22.61 14.29 -11.26
C LYS A 715 -22.29 12.88 -11.79
N SER A 716 -23.21 12.26 -12.52
CA SER A 716 -22.96 10.95 -13.14
C SER A 716 -21.95 11.03 -14.29
N THR A 717 -22.03 12.06 -15.12
CA THR A 717 -21.05 12.35 -16.17
C THR A 717 -19.67 12.61 -15.57
N PHE A 718 -19.57 13.41 -14.50
CA PHE A 718 -18.33 13.64 -13.75
C PHE A 718 -17.66 12.32 -13.35
N LEU A 719 -18.36 11.44 -12.64
CA LEU A 719 -17.77 10.17 -12.16
C LEU A 719 -17.37 9.22 -13.30
N THR A 720 -18.17 9.21 -14.37
CA THR A 720 -17.90 8.38 -15.55
C THR A 720 -16.66 8.90 -16.29
N THR A 721 -16.59 10.20 -16.54
CA THR A 721 -15.43 10.87 -17.16
C THR A 721 -14.18 10.66 -16.32
N MET A 722 -14.23 10.86 -14.99
CA MET A 722 -13.08 10.61 -14.10
C MET A 722 -12.58 9.18 -14.17
N SER A 723 -13.50 8.21 -14.15
CA SER A 723 -13.12 6.80 -14.25
C SER A 723 -12.41 6.50 -15.57
N HIS A 724 -12.79 7.16 -16.66
CA HIS A 724 -12.16 6.99 -17.97
C HIS A 724 -10.81 7.75 -18.09
N GLU A 725 -10.74 8.97 -17.58
CA GLU A 725 -9.53 9.81 -17.59
C GLU A 725 -8.45 9.31 -16.63
N ILE A 726 -8.81 8.57 -15.57
CA ILE A 726 -7.85 7.89 -14.70
C ILE A 726 -7.39 6.55 -15.31
N ARG A 727 -8.33 5.77 -15.86
CA ARG A 727 -8.05 4.41 -16.36
C ARG A 727 -7.10 4.40 -17.55
N THR A 728 -7.23 5.38 -18.45
CA THR A 728 -6.43 5.45 -19.67
C THR A 728 -4.93 5.63 -19.40
N PRO A 729 -4.46 6.67 -18.66
CA PRO A 729 -3.05 6.81 -18.32
C PRO A 729 -2.57 5.67 -17.42
N MET A 730 -3.38 5.20 -16.47
CA MET A 730 -3.01 4.08 -15.60
C MET A 730 -2.71 2.79 -16.38
N ASN A 731 -3.56 2.44 -17.35
CA ASN A 731 -3.33 1.27 -18.20
C ASN A 731 -2.12 1.46 -19.13
N ALA A 732 -1.84 2.68 -19.57
CA ALA A 732 -0.65 2.99 -20.36
C ALA A 732 0.63 2.84 -19.53
N VAL A 733 0.64 3.31 -18.27
CA VAL A 733 1.77 3.11 -17.32
C VAL A 733 2.04 1.63 -17.13
N ILE A 734 1.00 0.86 -16.75
CA ILE A 734 1.14 -0.58 -16.48
C ILE A 734 1.60 -1.31 -17.74
N GLY A 735 0.95 -1.07 -18.88
CA GLY A 735 1.29 -1.75 -20.13
C GLY A 735 2.70 -1.44 -20.64
N MET A 736 3.14 -0.18 -20.56
CA MET A 736 4.48 0.21 -21.00
C MET A 736 5.57 -0.31 -20.05
N LEU A 737 5.32 -0.35 -18.74
CA LEU A 737 6.23 -0.96 -17.77
C LEU A 737 6.29 -2.48 -17.95
N GLU A 738 5.17 -3.17 -18.19
CA GLU A 738 5.15 -4.61 -18.50
C GLU A 738 5.95 -4.93 -19.78
N LEU A 739 5.79 -4.12 -20.82
CA LEU A 739 6.56 -4.23 -22.06
C LEU A 739 8.06 -3.97 -21.84
N ALA A 740 8.41 -2.94 -21.07
CA ALA A 740 9.79 -2.64 -20.73
C ALA A 740 10.43 -3.75 -19.91
N LEU A 741 9.73 -4.31 -18.91
CA LEU A 741 10.21 -5.44 -18.10
C LEU A 741 10.40 -6.69 -18.96
N LYS A 742 9.44 -7.02 -19.82
CA LYS A 742 9.52 -8.21 -20.68
C LYS A 742 10.63 -8.12 -21.73
N ARG A 743 10.95 -6.92 -22.22
CA ARG A 743 12.08 -6.68 -23.13
C ARG A 743 13.41 -6.65 -22.37
N ALA A 744 13.43 -6.13 -21.15
CA ALA A 744 14.60 -6.18 -20.28
C ALA A 744 15.02 -7.63 -19.97
N ASP A 745 14.05 -8.54 -19.76
CA ASP A 745 14.29 -9.99 -19.64
C ASP A 745 14.93 -10.61 -20.90
N GLN A 746 14.82 -9.95 -22.05
CA GLN A 746 15.42 -10.33 -23.33
C GLN A 746 16.72 -9.56 -23.63
N GLY A 747 17.20 -8.73 -22.68
CA GLY A 747 18.39 -7.89 -22.83
C GLY A 747 18.16 -6.58 -23.59
N GLU A 748 16.91 -6.23 -23.91
CA GLU A 748 16.56 -4.98 -24.62
C GLU A 748 15.98 -3.94 -23.65
N LEU A 749 16.69 -2.82 -23.46
CA LEU A 749 16.19 -1.68 -22.69
C LEU A 749 15.27 -0.81 -23.56
N ASP A 750 13.96 -0.94 -23.35
CA ASP A 750 12.97 -0.08 -24.02
C ASP A 750 12.81 1.25 -23.29
N ARG A 751 13.80 2.13 -23.47
CA ARG A 751 13.79 3.50 -22.94
C ARG A 751 12.53 4.27 -23.35
N SER A 752 12.03 4.03 -24.56
CA SER A 752 10.83 4.71 -25.05
C SER A 752 9.58 4.32 -24.27
N ALA A 753 9.43 3.03 -23.92
CA ALA A 753 8.34 2.56 -23.08
C ALA A 753 8.42 3.14 -21.66
N ILE A 754 9.62 3.22 -21.07
CA ILE A 754 9.82 3.84 -19.75
C ILE A 754 9.49 5.34 -19.78
N GLU A 755 9.92 6.07 -20.81
CA GLU A 755 9.61 7.50 -20.97
C GLU A 755 8.11 7.75 -21.15
N VAL A 756 7.41 6.89 -21.90
CA VAL A 756 5.95 6.95 -22.04
C VAL A 756 5.24 6.63 -20.72
N ALA A 757 5.68 5.60 -20.00
CA ALA A 757 5.12 5.26 -18.68
C ALA A 757 5.31 6.40 -17.68
N TYR A 758 6.51 6.99 -17.62
CA TYR A 758 6.79 8.13 -16.75
C TYR A 758 5.93 9.35 -17.11
N GLY A 759 5.78 9.64 -18.41
CA GLY A 759 4.88 10.68 -18.90
C GLY A 759 3.43 10.47 -18.47
N SER A 760 2.88 9.27 -18.67
CA SER A 760 1.51 8.92 -18.27
C SER A 760 1.28 8.95 -16.76
N ALA A 761 2.29 8.58 -15.95
CA ALA A 761 2.22 8.65 -14.50
C ALA A 761 2.17 10.11 -13.99
N LYS A 762 2.95 10.99 -14.62
CA LYS A 762 2.94 12.43 -14.31
C LYS A 762 1.60 13.09 -14.65
N GLU A 763 1.05 12.80 -15.83
CA GLU A 763 -0.27 13.30 -16.24
C GLU A 763 -1.39 12.87 -15.29
N LEU A 764 -1.32 11.62 -14.78
CA LEU A 764 -2.27 11.11 -13.80
C LEU A 764 -2.16 11.85 -12.46
N LEU A 765 -0.94 12.17 -12.01
CA LEU A 765 -0.73 12.90 -10.76
C LEU A 765 -1.29 14.33 -10.83
N ASP A 766 -1.06 15.01 -11.95
CA ASP A 766 -1.61 16.35 -12.21
C ASP A 766 -3.15 16.32 -12.23
N LEU A 767 -3.74 15.33 -12.90
CA LEU A 767 -5.20 15.12 -12.93
C LEU A 767 -5.78 14.89 -11.52
N ILE A 768 -5.16 14.05 -10.70
CA ILE A 768 -5.62 13.79 -9.33
C ILE A 768 -5.53 15.06 -8.47
N GLY A 769 -4.44 15.83 -8.61
CA GLY A 769 -4.29 17.12 -7.95
C GLY A 769 -5.42 18.09 -8.28
N ASP A 770 -5.73 18.25 -9.58
CA ASP A 770 -6.80 19.13 -10.07
C ASP A 770 -8.19 18.71 -9.53
N ILE A 771 -8.47 17.41 -9.47
CA ILE A 771 -9.73 16.87 -8.92
C ILE A 771 -9.88 17.21 -7.43
N LEU A 772 -8.79 17.05 -6.66
CA LEU A 772 -8.79 17.33 -5.23
C LEU A 772 -8.97 18.83 -4.96
N ASP A 773 -8.36 19.69 -5.77
CA ASP A 773 -8.54 21.13 -5.64
C ASP A 773 -9.99 21.53 -5.96
N ILE A 774 -10.61 20.99 -7.02
CA ILE A 774 -12.05 21.22 -7.31
C ILE A 774 -12.95 20.75 -6.17
N ALA A 775 -12.74 19.54 -5.64
CA ALA A 775 -13.54 19.02 -4.54
C ALA A 775 -13.41 19.87 -3.26
N ARG A 776 -12.22 20.43 -3.00
CA ARG A 776 -11.99 21.33 -1.87
C ARG A 776 -12.64 22.70 -2.08
N ILE A 777 -12.65 23.22 -3.31
CA ILE A 777 -13.31 24.47 -3.69
C ILE A 777 -14.83 24.34 -3.57
N GLU A 778 -15.44 23.32 -4.18
CA GLU A 778 -16.89 23.11 -4.17
C GLU A 778 -17.45 22.86 -2.76
N SER A 779 -16.67 22.22 -1.89
CA SER A 779 -17.06 21.97 -0.49
C SER A 779 -16.83 23.17 0.44
N GLY A 780 -16.25 24.27 -0.06
CA GLY A 780 -15.88 25.44 0.72
C GLY A 780 -14.78 25.18 1.76
N ARG A 781 -14.03 24.08 1.64
CA ARG A 781 -12.99 23.66 2.60
C ARG A 781 -11.59 24.17 2.23
N LEU A 782 -11.43 24.80 1.07
CA LEU A 782 -10.17 25.42 0.67
C LEU A 782 -10.04 26.78 1.38
N ALA A 783 -9.10 26.87 2.33
CA ALA A 783 -8.73 28.13 2.97
C ALA A 783 -7.50 28.73 2.28
N LEU A 784 -7.53 30.03 1.98
CA LEU A 784 -6.36 30.78 1.56
C LEU A 784 -5.47 31.06 2.76
N ASN A 785 -4.15 31.04 2.57
CA ASN A 785 -3.19 31.41 3.61
C ASN A 785 -2.36 32.63 3.14
N PRO A 786 -2.89 33.86 3.25
CA PRO A 786 -2.19 35.05 2.80
C PRO A 786 -0.95 35.31 3.66
N GLU A 787 0.22 35.40 3.02
CA GLU A 787 1.49 35.74 3.66
C GLU A 787 2.20 36.90 2.93
N ARG A 788 3.27 37.42 3.52
CA ARG A 788 4.08 38.49 2.89
C ARG A 788 4.81 37.90 1.68
N ALA A 789 4.52 38.40 0.48
CA ALA A 789 5.18 37.93 -0.73
C ALA A 789 5.57 39.09 -1.68
N ASN A 790 6.73 38.96 -2.32
CA ASN A 790 7.20 39.93 -3.32
C ASN A 790 6.73 39.51 -4.74
N LEU A 791 5.89 40.33 -5.37
CA LEU A 791 5.26 39.99 -6.65
C LEU A 791 6.27 39.72 -7.77
N ARG A 792 7.31 40.56 -7.87
CA ARG A 792 8.38 40.39 -8.87
C ARG A 792 9.04 39.02 -8.72
N GLN A 793 9.46 38.66 -7.50
CA GLN A 793 10.15 37.39 -7.26
C GLN A 793 9.28 36.17 -7.57
N LEU A 794 7.99 36.23 -7.19
CA LEU A 794 7.05 35.14 -7.48
C LEU A 794 6.94 34.89 -8.98
N VAL A 795 6.78 35.94 -9.78
CA VAL A 795 6.54 35.85 -11.21
C VAL A 795 7.81 35.44 -11.96
N GLU A 796 8.95 36.05 -11.61
CA GLU A 796 10.26 35.65 -12.16
C GLU A 796 10.54 34.16 -11.87
N SER A 797 10.17 33.67 -10.67
CA SER A 797 10.35 32.26 -10.32
C SER A 797 9.53 31.31 -11.20
N VAL A 798 8.29 31.69 -11.55
CA VAL A 798 7.42 30.87 -12.42
C VAL A 798 7.92 30.91 -13.86
N VAL A 799 8.20 32.09 -14.42
CA VAL A 799 8.65 32.25 -15.81
C VAL A 799 9.96 31.49 -16.05
N ARG A 800 10.89 31.52 -15.09
CA ARG A 800 12.17 30.80 -15.18
C ARG A 800 12.00 29.29 -15.35
N VAL A 801 10.98 28.69 -14.74
CA VAL A 801 10.69 27.25 -14.89
C VAL A 801 10.26 26.91 -16.32
N PHE A 802 9.48 27.78 -16.94
CA PHE A 802 8.93 27.57 -18.29
C PHE A 802 9.84 28.04 -19.43
N GLU A 803 10.91 28.77 -19.12
CA GLU A 803 11.89 29.27 -20.09
C GLU A 803 12.54 28.12 -20.89
N GLY A 804 12.89 27.02 -20.20
CA GLY A 804 13.44 25.82 -20.84
C GLY A 804 12.44 25.13 -21.78
N LEU A 805 11.17 25.03 -21.37
CA LEU A 805 10.11 24.41 -22.16
C LEU A 805 9.78 25.25 -23.41
N ALA A 806 9.68 26.57 -23.27
CA ALA A 806 9.49 27.49 -24.38
C ALA A 806 10.65 27.40 -25.39
N ARG A 807 11.89 27.32 -24.90
CA ARG A 807 13.09 27.17 -25.74
C ARG A 807 13.10 25.84 -26.50
N GLN A 808 12.68 24.73 -25.89
CA GLN A 808 12.55 23.44 -26.58
C GLN A 808 11.54 23.50 -27.74
N LYS A 809 10.45 24.27 -27.59
CA LYS A 809 9.46 24.52 -28.64
C LYS A 809 9.83 25.65 -29.61
N ASN A 810 10.99 26.31 -29.44
CA ASN A 810 11.39 27.51 -30.20
C ASN A 810 10.37 28.66 -30.12
N LEU A 811 9.77 28.87 -28.95
CA LEU A 811 8.88 30.00 -28.66
C LEU A 811 9.63 31.10 -27.91
N VAL A 812 9.26 32.35 -28.18
CA VAL A 812 9.76 33.50 -27.40
C VAL A 812 8.87 33.67 -26.17
N LEU A 813 9.43 33.56 -24.96
CA LEU A 813 8.72 33.84 -23.71
C LEU A 813 9.20 35.20 -23.17
N ALA A 814 8.34 36.22 -23.21
CA ALA A 814 8.65 37.58 -22.78
C ALA A 814 7.97 37.91 -21.45
N LEU A 815 8.71 38.51 -20.52
CA LEU A 815 8.19 39.00 -19.25
C LEU A 815 8.35 40.52 -19.18
N GLU A 816 7.23 41.23 -19.01
CA GLU A 816 7.16 42.68 -18.86
C GLU A 816 6.62 43.03 -17.47
N LEU A 817 7.37 43.80 -16.69
CA LEU A 817 7.02 44.16 -15.31
C LEU A 817 7.00 45.69 -15.16
N ASP A 818 5.93 46.24 -14.61
CA ASP A 818 5.88 47.63 -14.16
C ASP A 818 6.86 47.85 -12.98
N SER A 819 7.43 49.05 -12.86
CA SER A 819 8.40 49.42 -11.83
C SER A 819 7.85 49.28 -10.41
N ARG A 820 6.52 49.40 -10.26
CA ARG A 820 5.77 49.30 -9.01
C ARG A 820 5.54 47.87 -8.51
N ILE A 821 5.87 46.86 -9.31
CA ILE A 821 5.70 45.42 -8.97
C ILE A 821 6.75 44.94 -7.96
N ASN A 822 7.81 45.71 -7.70
CA ASN A 822 8.80 45.39 -6.68
C ASN A 822 8.33 45.79 -5.26
N THR A 823 7.11 45.38 -4.90
CA THR A 823 6.47 45.70 -3.61
C THR A 823 6.06 44.39 -2.93
N ASP A 824 6.17 44.36 -1.61
CA ASP A 824 5.66 43.25 -0.81
C ASP A 824 4.15 43.43 -0.62
N VAL A 825 3.40 42.35 -0.78
CA VAL A 825 1.94 42.35 -0.64
C VAL A 825 1.51 41.18 0.24
N LEU A 826 0.32 41.29 0.84
CA LEU A 826 -0.33 40.15 1.49
C LEU A 826 -1.07 39.31 0.43
N LEU A 827 -0.57 38.11 0.16
CA LEU A 827 -1.05 37.22 -0.91
C LEU A 827 -0.75 35.76 -0.54
N ASP A 828 -1.54 34.80 -1.01
CA ASP A 828 -1.15 33.38 -0.94
C ASP A 828 -0.23 33.03 -2.13
N PRO A 829 1.10 32.89 -1.91
CA PRO A 829 2.04 32.71 -3.01
C PRO A 829 1.92 31.34 -3.68
N LEU A 830 1.46 30.31 -2.96
CA LEU A 830 1.28 28.98 -3.54
C LEU A 830 0.14 29.01 -4.56
N ARG A 831 -1.01 29.58 -4.19
CA ARG A 831 -2.18 29.67 -5.08
C ARG A 831 -1.97 30.65 -6.22
N PHE A 832 -1.27 31.76 -5.99
CA PHE A 832 -0.89 32.68 -7.06
C PHE A 832 0.04 32.03 -8.10
N LYS A 833 1.08 31.29 -7.65
CA LYS A 833 1.97 30.54 -8.55
C LYS A 833 1.22 29.47 -9.33
N GLN A 834 0.24 28.81 -8.70
CA GLN A 834 -0.60 27.80 -9.36
C GLN A 834 -1.39 28.40 -10.52
N ILE A 835 -2.06 29.55 -10.30
CA ILE A 835 -2.78 30.25 -11.37
C ILE A 835 -1.81 30.59 -12.51
N LEU A 836 -0.70 31.26 -12.19
CA LEU A 836 0.23 31.73 -13.21
C LEU A 836 0.89 30.58 -14.00
N SER A 837 1.25 29.49 -13.32
CA SER A 837 1.84 28.31 -13.96
C SER A 837 0.87 27.63 -14.92
N ASN A 838 -0.41 27.52 -14.54
CA ASN A 838 -1.45 26.95 -15.39
C ASN A 838 -1.70 27.81 -16.64
N LEU A 839 -1.73 29.13 -16.49
CA LEU A 839 -1.91 30.05 -17.63
C LEU A 839 -0.71 30.00 -18.59
N VAL A 840 0.51 30.06 -18.08
CA VAL A 840 1.75 30.06 -18.89
C VAL A 840 1.97 28.70 -19.56
N SER A 841 1.72 27.60 -18.84
CA SER A 841 1.80 26.24 -19.40
C SER A 841 0.81 26.07 -20.56
N ASN A 842 -0.43 26.53 -20.41
CA ASN A 842 -1.43 26.49 -21.49
C ASN A 842 -1.01 27.32 -22.70
N ALA A 843 -0.51 28.55 -22.49
CA ALA A 843 -0.03 29.41 -23.55
C ALA A 843 1.10 28.74 -24.38
N ILE A 844 2.08 28.10 -23.72
CA ILE A 844 3.17 27.37 -24.37
C ILE A 844 2.67 26.08 -25.03
N LYS A 845 1.69 25.42 -24.43
CA LYS A 845 1.12 24.17 -24.95
C LYS A 845 0.43 24.39 -26.30
N PHE A 846 -0.41 25.43 -26.41
CA PHE A 846 -1.24 25.70 -27.58
C PHE A 846 -0.63 26.66 -28.62
N THR A 847 0.59 27.15 -28.36
CA THR A 847 1.38 27.90 -29.34
C THR A 847 2.41 26.97 -29.99
N GLN A 848 2.29 26.75 -31.31
CA GLN A 848 3.28 25.95 -32.05
C GLN A 848 4.49 26.79 -32.50
N ARG A 849 4.26 28.03 -32.93
CA ARG A 849 5.28 28.99 -33.36
C ARG A 849 4.80 30.39 -32.98
N GLY A 850 5.71 31.24 -32.51
CA GLY A 850 5.41 32.61 -32.12
C GLY A 850 5.95 32.96 -30.73
N GLU A 851 5.23 33.83 -30.04
CA GLU A 851 5.58 34.32 -28.71
C GLU A 851 4.46 34.10 -27.68
N VAL A 852 4.87 34.02 -26.42
CA VAL A 852 4.05 34.08 -25.22
C VAL A 852 4.56 35.24 -24.39
N ARG A 853 3.68 36.15 -23.98
CA ARG A 853 4.00 37.35 -23.23
C ARG A 853 3.27 37.37 -21.89
N VAL A 854 3.99 37.64 -20.81
CA VAL A 854 3.45 37.80 -19.46
C VAL A 854 3.70 39.25 -19.05
N VAL A 855 2.63 40.01 -18.82
CA VAL A 855 2.69 41.44 -18.48
C VAL A 855 2.07 41.65 -17.11
N LEU A 856 2.79 42.35 -16.22
CA LEU A 856 2.27 42.75 -14.91
C LEU A 856 2.29 44.27 -14.76
N GLN A 857 1.11 44.82 -14.45
CA GLN A 857 0.90 46.24 -14.25
C GLN A 857 0.27 46.46 -12.87
N ALA A 858 0.72 47.48 -12.14
CA ALA A 858 0.15 47.83 -10.85
C ALA A 858 -0.25 49.31 -10.80
N SER A 859 -1.44 49.57 -10.29
CA SER A 859 -1.97 50.92 -10.06
C SER A 859 -2.50 51.06 -8.64
N GLU A 860 -2.26 52.20 -8.02
CA GLU A 860 -2.89 52.55 -6.75
C GLU A 860 -4.32 53.02 -7.00
N ILE A 861 -5.24 52.65 -6.12
CA ILE A 861 -6.61 53.15 -6.14
C ILE A 861 -6.66 54.40 -5.25
N PRO A 862 -7.09 55.56 -5.76
CA PRO A 862 -7.27 56.76 -4.95
C PRO A 862 -8.24 56.48 -3.78
N ASP A 863 -7.89 56.95 -2.57
CA ASP A 863 -8.65 56.77 -1.31
C ASP A 863 -8.78 55.34 -0.77
N SER A 864 -8.05 54.35 -1.31
CA SER A 864 -7.93 53.02 -0.70
C SER A 864 -6.46 52.65 -0.45
N SER A 865 -6.18 51.99 0.67
CA SER A 865 -4.85 51.45 0.98
C SER A 865 -4.58 50.14 0.21
N GLN A 866 -5.10 49.99 -1.00
CA GLN A 866 -5.01 48.77 -1.81
C GLN A 866 -4.33 49.03 -3.15
N LEU A 867 -3.52 48.06 -3.56
CA LEU A 867 -2.83 47.98 -4.84
C LEU A 867 -3.68 47.16 -5.81
N GLN A 868 -4.03 47.73 -6.95
CA GLN A 868 -4.67 47.00 -8.03
C GLN A 868 -3.60 46.36 -8.92
N LEU A 869 -3.58 45.04 -8.97
CA LEU A 869 -2.69 44.26 -9.82
C LEU A 869 -3.44 43.77 -11.05
N HIS A 870 -2.88 44.02 -12.23
CA HIS A 870 -3.33 43.49 -13.51
C HIS A 870 -2.25 42.58 -14.10
N VAL A 871 -2.59 41.31 -14.32
CA VAL A 871 -1.70 40.31 -14.92
C VAL A 871 -2.29 39.86 -16.25
N THR A 872 -1.56 40.04 -17.33
CA THR A 872 -1.95 39.60 -18.66
C THR A 872 -1.02 38.49 -19.13
N VAL A 873 -1.59 37.34 -19.51
CA VAL A 873 -0.87 36.26 -20.19
C VAL A 873 -1.42 36.19 -21.62
N GLN A 874 -0.56 36.45 -22.60
CA GLN A 874 -0.91 36.50 -24.01
C GLN A 874 -0.10 35.47 -24.80
N ASP A 875 -0.75 34.76 -25.71
CA ASP A 875 -0.10 33.87 -26.66
C ASP A 875 -0.50 34.23 -28.11
N SER A 876 0.27 33.72 -29.06
CA SER A 876 0.06 33.87 -30.51
C SER A 876 -0.37 32.56 -31.18
N GLY A 877 -0.89 31.62 -30.39
CA GLY A 877 -1.23 30.28 -30.79
C GLY A 877 -2.52 30.17 -31.61
N ILE A 878 -3.13 28.99 -31.57
CA ILE A 878 -4.28 28.63 -32.41
C ILE A 878 -5.53 29.49 -32.20
N GLY A 879 -5.61 30.21 -31.08
CA GLY A 879 -6.79 30.96 -30.68
C GLY A 879 -8.01 30.05 -30.44
N ILE A 880 -9.08 30.65 -29.96
CA ILE A 880 -10.25 29.93 -29.44
C ILE A 880 -11.51 30.50 -30.08
N SER A 881 -12.41 29.66 -30.57
CA SER A 881 -13.67 30.11 -31.18
C SER A 881 -14.59 30.77 -30.15
N ALA A 882 -15.49 31.67 -30.59
CA ALA A 882 -16.45 32.33 -29.70
C ALA A 882 -17.47 31.35 -29.07
N GLU A 883 -17.61 30.15 -29.64
CA GLU A 883 -18.41 29.07 -29.07
C GLU A 883 -17.64 28.34 -27.96
N ASP A 884 -16.38 27.98 -28.22
CA ASP A 884 -15.50 27.30 -27.27
C ASP A 884 -15.17 28.19 -26.06
N GLN A 885 -14.97 29.50 -26.28
CA GLN A 885 -14.71 30.46 -25.20
C GLN A 885 -15.81 30.49 -24.13
N ARG A 886 -17.06 30.25 -24.52
CA ARG A 886 -18.19 30.22 -23.57
C ARG A 886 -18.17 28.96 -22.70
N ARG A 887 -17.58 27.88 -23.19
CA ARG A 887 -17.55 26.57 -22.53
C ARG A 887 -16.25 26.31 -21.75
N LEU A 888 -15.16 27.02 -22.05
CA LEU A 888 -13.83 26.79 -21.45
C LEU A 888 -13.74 26.90 -19.92
N PHE A 889 -14.67 27.62 -19.29
CA PHE A 889 -14.75 27.73 -17.84
C PHE A 889 -15.77 26.77 -17.21
N GLU A 890 -16.41 25.92 -18.01
CA GLU A 890 -17.16 24.77 -17.51
C GLU A 890 -16.18 23.64 -17.15
N PRO A 891 -16.39 22.92 -16.03
CA PRO A 891 -15.59 21.77 -15.68
C PRO A 891 -15.56 20.75 -16.83
N PHE A 892 -14.37 20.21 -17.15
CA PHE A 892 -14.15 19.18 -18.18
C PHE A 892 -14.39 19.61 -19.63
N ALA A 893 -14.56 20.91 -19.90
CA ALA A 893 -14.67 21.38 -21.26
C ALA A 893 -13.31 21.24 -21.98
N GLN A 894 -13.30 20.39 -23.00
CA GLN A 894 -12.20 20.28 -23.96
C GLN A 894 -12.68 20.82 -25.32
N VAL A 895 -11.80 21.53 -26.01
CA VAL A 895 -12.10 22.10 -27.33
C VAL A 895 -11.87 21.03 -28.39
N ASP A 896 -12.95 20.52 -28.98
CA ASP A 896 -12.90 19.56 -30.10
C ASP A 896 -12.45 20.28 -31.38
N ASN A 897 -11.17 20.18 -31.71
CA ASN A 897 -10.67 20.50 -33.04
C ASN A 897 -9.88 19.32 -33.60
N ASN A 898 -10.14 18.98 -34.86
CA ASN A 898 -9.71 17.82 -35.67
C ASN A 898 -8.18 17.55 -35.75
N GLY A 899 -7.46 17.47 -34.63
CA GLY A 899 -6.03 17.24 -34.58
C GLY A 899 -5.59 16.41 -33.37
N GLN A 900 -4.58 15.55 -33.58
CA GLN A 900 -3.99 14.66 -32.56
C GLN A 900 -3.44 15.39 -31.31
N MET A 901 -3.27 16.72 -31.34
CA MET A 901 -2.80 17.52 -30.20
C MET A 901 -3.89 17.93 -29.20
N ALA A 902 -5.19 17.84 -29.55
CA ALA A 902 -6.29 18.38 -28.74
C ALA A 902 -6.74 17.50 -27.55
N ARG A 903 -6.21 16.27 -27.43
CA ARG A 903 -6.68 15.27 -26.45
C ARG A 903 -5.89 15.18 -25.14
N THR A 904 -4.99 16.12 -24.86
CA THR A 904 -4.20 16.08 -23.63
C THR A 904 -4.72 17.12 -22.64
N GLY A 905 -5.18 16.68 -21.46
CA GLY A 905 -5.48 17.55 -20.31
C GLY A 905 -6.94 17.49 -19.83
N ALA A 906 -7.15 17.47 -18.51
CA ALA A 906 -8.43 17.24 -17.85
C ALA A 906 -9.54 18.28 -18.10
N GLY A 907 -9.20 19.45 -18.66
CA GLY A 907 -10.10 20.59 -18.78
C GLY A 907 -10.43 21.28 -17.44
N LEU A 908 -9.66 21.01 -16.39
CA LEU A 908 -9.92 21.52 -15.02
C LEU A 908 -9.10 22.76 -14.66
N GLY A 909 -7.89 22.89 -15.21
CA GLY A 909 -6.93 23.93 -14.79
C GLY A 909 -7.45 25.37 -14.91
N LEU A 910 -8.20 25.72 -15.96
CA LEU A 910 -8.76 27.08 -16.14
C LEU A 910 -9.91 27.37 -15.17
N VAL A 911 -10.72 26.36 -14.85
CA VAL A 911 -11.79 26.46 -13.85
C VAL A 911 -11.19 26.70 -12.47
N ILE A 912 -10.15 25.95 -12.11
CA ILE A 912 -9.39 26.15 -10.87
C ILE A 912 -8.78 27.56 -10.82
N CYS A 913 -8.22 28.04 -11.92
CA CYS A 913 -7.66 29.40 -11.99
C CYS A 913 -8.72 30.47 -11.72
N ARG A 914 -9.90 30.36 -12.33
CA ARG A 914 -11.01 31.29 -12.09
C ARG A 914 -11.45 31.25 -10.63
N SER A 915 -11.71 30.06 -10.09
CA SER A 915 -12.17 29.89 -8.71
C SER A 915 -11.16 30.38 -7.68
N LEU A 916 -9.86 30.09 -7.86
CA LEU A 916 -8.80 30.61 -6.98
C LEU A 916 -8.69 32.14 -7.08
N CYS A 917 -8.78 32.70 -8.29
CA CYS A 917 -8.78 34.15 -8.50
C CYS A 917 -9.96 34.83 -7.79
N GLU A 918 -11.17 34.27 -7.92
CA GLU A 918 -12.38 34.78 -7.27
C GLU A 918 -12.29 34.70 -5.73
N MET A 919 -11.76 33.58 -5.18
CA MET A 919 -11.53 33.47 -3.74
C MET A 919 -10.51 34.48 -3.21
N MET A 920 -9.53 34.88 -4.03
CA MET A 920 -8.58 35.96 -3.70
C MET A 920 -9.19 37.36 -3.89
N GLY A 921 -10.48 37.48 -4.20
CA GLY A 921 -11.16 38.77 -4.42
C GLY A 921 -10.89 39.40 -5.78
N GLY A 922 -10.44 38.60 -6.76
CA GLY A 922 -10.12 39.04 -8.11
C GLY A 922 -11.09 38.59 -9.19
N THR A 923 -10.78 38.94 -10.44
CA THR A 923 -11.52 38.50 -11.64
C THR A 923 -10.58 38.01 -12.73
N LEU A 924 -11.00 36.96 -13.45
CA LEU A 924 -10.26 36.38 -14.57
C LEU A 924 -11.10 36.45 -15.86
N THR A 925 -10.59 37.13 -16.87
CA THR A 925 -11.23 37.30 -18.18
C THR A 925 -10.36 36.76 -19.30
N LEU A 926 -10.98 36.33 -20.40
CA LEU A 926 -10.30 35.77 -21.57
C LEU A 926 -10.83 36.43 -22.84
N THR A 927 -9.93 36.82 -23.73
CA THR A 927 -10.23 37.31 -25.08
C THR A 927 -9.40 36.53 -26.09
N SER A 928 -10.03 35.95 -27.11
CA SER A 928 -9.32 35.20 -28.15
C SER A 928 -10.03 35.29 -29.48
N GLU A 929 -9.28 35.15 -30.57
CA GLU A 929 -9.82 34.98 -31.91
C GLU A 929 -9.11 33.79 -32.58
N PRO A 930 -9.82 32.89 -33.27
CA PRO A 930 -9.19 31.78 -33.99
C PRO A 930 -8.07 32.26 -34.92
N GLY A 931 -6.90 31.66 -34.78
CA GLY A 931 -5.69 31.96 -35.56
C GLY A 931 -4.92 33.22 -35.12
N LYS A 932 -5.35 33.94 -34.08
CA LYS A 932 -4.66 35.13 -33.55
C LYS A 932 -4.17 35.01 -32.10
N GLY A 933 -4.32 33.84 -31.49
CA GLY A 933 -3.90 33.55 -30.11
C GLY A 933 -4.92 33.92 -29.03
N THR A 934 -4.50 33.79 -27.77
CA THR A 934 -5.36 33.98 -26.59
C THR A 934 -4.74 35.02 -25.66
N GLN A 935 -5.56 35.89 -25.09
CA GLN A 935 -5.17 36.81 -24.02
C GLN A 935 -6.03 36.54 -22.79
N ILE A 936 -5.39 36.35 -21.64
CA ILE A 936 -6.04 36.13 -20.35
C ILE A 936 -5.63 37.25 -19.40
N ASN A 937 -6.61 37.94 -18.83
CA ASN A 937 -6.39 39.05 -17.91
C ASN A 937 -6.91 38.67 -16.52
N MET A 938 -6.04 38.78 -15.52
CA MET A 938 -6.33 38.58 -14.10
C MET A 938 -6.22 39.92 -13.38
N HIS A 939 -7.26 40.29 -12.64
CA HIS A 939 -7.32 41.50 -11.83
C HIS A 939 -7.40 41.12 -10.34
N LEU A 940 -6.53 41.67 -9.51
CA LEU A 940 -6.51 41.42 -8.06
C LEU A 940 -6.40 42.74 -7.27
N LEU A 941 -7.02 42.76 -6.10
CA LEU A 941 -6.89 43.85 -5.11
C LEU A 941 -6.02 43.34 -3.97
N LEU A 942 -4.84 43.92 -3.79
CA LEU A 942 -3.82 43.45 -2.87
C LEU A 942 -3.51 44.52 -1.82
N THR A 943 -3.25 44.11 -0.58
CA THR A 943 -2.78 45.04 0.46
C THR A 943 -1.25 45.16 0.35
N PRO A 944 -0.69 46.31 -0.04
CA PRO A 944 0.74 46.53 -0.01
C PRO A 944 1.24 46.56 1.43
N LEU A 945 2.43 46.04 1.65
CA LEU A 945 3.12 46.01 2.93
C LEU A 945 4.32 46.93 2.87
N ASP A 946 4.62 47.59 4.00
CA ASP A 946 5.84 48.39 4.11
C ASP A 946 7.07 47.52 3.81
N PRO A 947 8.09 48.08 3.13
CA PRO A 947 9.32 47.37 2.83
C PRO A 947 9.92 46.83 4.14
N ALA A 948 10.11 45.51 4.23
CA ALA A 948 10.87 44.96 5.35
C ALA A 948 12.30 45.51 5.30
N LEU A 949 12.85 45.95 6.44
CA LEU A 949 14.26 46.29 6.61
C LEU A 949 15.10 45.02 6.37
N ASN A 950 15.36 44.70 5.10
CA ASN A 950 16.19 43.57 4.74
C ASN A 950 17.65 43.93 5.03
N LEU A 951 18.24 43.26 6.03
CA LEU A 951 19.67 43.01 6.06
C LEU A 951 20.05 42.33 4.73
N PRO A 952 21.12 42.77 4.04
CA PRO A 952 21.51 42.17 2.77
C PRO A 952 21.91 40.72 3.02
N VAL A 953 21.06 39.77 2.60
CA VAL A 953 21.50 38.38 2.42
C VAL A 953 22.52 38.42 1.29
N GLN A 954 23.78 38.23 1.64
CA GLN A 954 24.86 38.05 0.66
C GLN A 954 24.45 36.90 -0.26
N ARG A 955 24.23 37.20 -1.54
CA ARG A 955 24.18 36.18 -2.56
C ARG A 955 25.61 35.69 -2.75
N ASP A 956 25.89 34.50 -2.22
CA ASP A 956 27.14 33.82 -2.53
C ASP A 956 27.28 33.69 -4.06
N PRO A 957 28.49 33.87 -4.61
CA PRO A 957 28.74 33.61 -6.01
C PRO A 957 28.42 32.14 -6.34
N PRO A 958 28.01 31.83 -7.59
CA PRO A 958 27.67 30.46 -7.97
C PRO A 958 28.85 29.53 -7.62
N PRO A 959 28.62 28.44 -6.87
CA PRO A 959 29.70 27.52 -6.54
C PRO A 959 30.30 26.97 -7.82
N ALA A 960 31.60 27.17 -7.98
CA ALA A 960 32.39 26.52 -9.01
C ALA A 960 32.58 25.03 -8.64
N ALA A 961 32.43 24.16 -9.64
CA ALA A 961 32.75 22.73 -9.65
C ALA A 961 32.14 21.86 -8.53
N THR A 962 31.19 21.02 -8.94
CA THR A 962 30.56 19.91 -8.20
C THR A 962 31.57 19.07 -7.42
N HIS A 963 31.64 19.25 -6.10
CA HIS A 963 32.25 18.29 -5.19
C HIS A 963 31.22 17.18 -4.89
N VAL A 964 31.71 15.94 -4.75
CA VAL A 964 30.89 14.79 -4.34
C VAL A 964 30.53 14.99 -2.86
N LEU A 965 29.27 15.33 -2.57
CA LEU A 965 28.76 15.45 -1.20
C LEU A 965 28.47 14.06 -0.63
N HIS A 966 28.67 13.90 0.68
CA HIS A 966 28.22 12.75 1.46
C HIS A 966 26.93 13.10 2.20
N ILE A 967 25.83 12.47 1.81
CA ILE A 967 24.46 12.88 2.20
C ILE A 967 23.79 11.74 2.95
N LEU A 968 23.22 12.02 4.12
CA LEU A 968 22.40 11.06 4.89
C LEU A 968 20.91 11.30 4.59
N ILE A 969 20.17 10.27 4.21
CA ILE A 969 18.72 10.31 4.01
C ILE A 969 18.03 9.53 5.12
N VAL A 970 17.07 10.14 5.80
CA VAL A 970 16.26 9.52 6.85
C VAL A 970 14.79 9.56 6.45
N ASP A 971 14.23 8.43 6.03
CA ASP A 971 12.84 8.32 5.57
C ASP A 971 12.31 6.92 5.91
N ASP A 972 11.07 6.79 6.38
CA ASP A 972 10.48 5.51 6.80
C ASP A 972 10.06 4.65 5.61
N HIS A 973 9.85 5.26 4.44
CA HIS A 973 9.41 4.59 3.23
C HIS A 973 10.60 4.13 2.35
N PRO A 974 10.75 2.81 2.10
CA PRO A 974 11.87 2.28 1.31
C PRO A 974 11.95 2.80 -0.13
N ALA A 975 10.82 3.12 -0.76
CA ALA A 975 10.77 3.66 -2.11
C ALA A 975 11.36 5.07 -2.19
N ASN A 976 11.07 5.93 -1.20
CA ASN A 976 11.63 7.28 -1.12
C ASN A 976 13.14 7.25 -0.88
N ARG A 977 13.59 6.41 0.06
CA ARG A 977 15.02 6.19 0.33
C ARG A 977 15.77 5.77 -0.93
N LEU A 978 15.25 4.75 -1.63
CA LEU A 978 15.87 4.24 -2.86
C LEU A 978 15.90 5.32 -3.95
N LEU A 979 14.77 5.98 -4.20
CA LEU A 979 14.66 7.00 -5.24
C LEU A 979 15.63 8.17 -5.02
N LEU A 980 15.66 8.72 -3.80
CA LEU A 980 16.54 9.85 -3.49
C LEU A 980 18.02 9.43 -3.53
N CYS A 981 18.35 8.22 -3.07
CA CYS A 981 19.70 7.68 -3.15
C CYS A 981 20.17 7.54 -4.61
N GLU A 982 19.35 6.97 -5.48
CA GLU A 982 19.62 6.86 -6.92
C GLU A 982 19.75 8.23 -7.60
N GLN A 983 18.89 9.20 -7.26
CA GLN A 983 18.96 10.56 -7.81
C GLN A 983 20.24 11.30 -7.37
N LEU A 984 20.61 11.21 -6.10
CA LEU A 984 21.85 11.80 -5.59
C LEU A 984 23.08 11.10 -6.18
N GLY A 985 23.03 9.77 -6.34
CA GLY A 985 24.05 8.99 -7.03
C GLY A 985 24.21 9.43 -8.49
N PHE A 986 23.10 9.65 -9.21
CA PHE A 986 23.11 10.18 -10.57
C PHE A 986 23.73 11.59 -10.66
N LEU A 987 23.51 12.44 -9.65
CA LEU A 987 24.14 13.76 -9.53
C LEU A 987 25.63 13.70 -9.12
N GLY A 988 26.16 12.50 -8.90
CA GLY A 988 27.56 12.27 -8.52
C GLY A 988 27.81 12.48 -7.03
N HIS A 989 26.80 12.41 -6.17
CA HIS A 989 26.92 12.47 -4.72
C HIS A 989 26.90 11.06 -4.11
N ARG A 990 27.48 10.91 -2.91
CA ARG A 990 27.38 9.70 -2.11
C ARG A 990 26.21 9.84 -1.17
N CYS A 991 25.36 8.82 -1.13
CA CYS A 991 24.19 8.80 -0.28
C CYS A 991 24.29 7.61 0.70
N GLU A 992 23.96 7.88 1.96
CA GLU A 992 23.74 6.87 2.99
C GLU A 992 22.29 6.97 3.45
N VAL A 993 21.63 5.85 3.70
CA VAL A 993 20.21 5.82 4.05
C VAL A 993 19.99 5.28 5.46
N ALA A 994 18.99 5.84 6.15
CA ALA A 994 18.49 5.39 7.44
C ALA A 994 16.96 5.29 7.39
N GLU A 995 16.43 4.26 8.03
CA GLU A 995 15.01 3.89 7.96
C GLU A 995 14.16 4.56 9.04
N ASN A 996 14.80 5.19 10.03
CA ASN A 996 14.14 5.87 11.14
C ASN A 996 15.07 6.92 11.77
N GLY A 997 14.50 7.77 12.63
CA GLY A 997 15.23 8.86 13.27
C GLY A 997 16.38 8.41 14.16
N ALA A 998 16.26 7.26 14.84
CA ALA A 998 17.29 6.72 15.72
C ALA A 998 18.53 6.28 14.94
N GLN A 999 18.34 5.52 13.86
CA GLN A 999 19.41 5.09 12.96
C GLN A 999 20.04 6.29 12.23
N GLY A 1000 19.22 7.28 11.85
CA GLY A 1000 19.71 8.52 11.27
C GLY A 1000 20.62 9.28 12.22
N LEU A 1001 20.21 9.41 13.49
CA LEU A 1001 21.00 10.07 14.52
C LEU A 1001 22.30 9.31 14.83
N GLU A 1002 22.25 7.98 14.96
CA GLU A 1002 23.43 7.14 15.20
C GLU A 1002 24.47 7.32 14.09
N ARG A 1003 24.04 7.24 12.83
CA ARG A 1003 24.93 7.42 11.68
C ARG A 1003 25.48 8.82 11.63
N TRP A 1004 24.65 9.84 11.86
CA TRP A 1004 25.09 11.23 11.88
C TRP A 1004 26.12 11.54 12.98
N LEU A 1005 26.04 10.85 14.13
CA LEU A 1005 27.04 10.95 15.19
C LEU A 1005 28.33 10.18 14.87
N GLY A 1006 28.23 9.07 14.14
CA GLY A 1006 29.36 8.20 13.79
C GLY A 1006 30.16 8.64 12.56
N ASN A 1007 29.53 9.35 11.63
CA ASN A 1007 30.12 9.75 10.35
C ASN A 1007 29.95 11.25 10.08
N HIS A 1008 30.86 11.81 9.29
CA HIS A 1008 30.70 13.17 8.79
C HIS A 1008 29.83 13.17 7.53
N PHE A 1009 28.74 13.93 7.56
CA PHE A 1009 27.88 14.19 6.40
C PHE A 1009 27.89 15.67 6.07
N ASP A 1010 27.91 15.97 4.78
CA ASP A 1010 27.81 17.33 4.27
C ASP A 1010 26.35 17.83 4.28
N LEU A 1011 25.38 16.90 4.19
CA LEU A 1011 23.95 17.20 4.23
C LEU A 1011 23.17 16.05 4.87
N VAL A 1012 22.15 16.37 5.67
CA VAL A 1012 21.15 15.41 6.16
C VAL A 1012 19.78 15.81 5.60
N VAL A 1013 19.12 14.87 4.93
CA VAL A 1013 17.75 15.00 4.41
C VAL A 1013 16.88 14.07 5.23
N ALA A 1014 16.00 14.62 6.06
CA ALA A 1014 15.14 13.82 6.94
C ALA A 1014 13.67 14.16 6.74
N ASP A 1015 12.81 13.14 6.73
CA ASP A 1015 11.36 13.34 6.82
C ASP A 1015 11.02 13.93 8.20
N TRP A 1016 10.22 14.99 8.19
CA TRP A 1016 9.73 15.68 9.38
C TRP A 1016 8.95 14.74 10.33
N ASN A 1017 8.33 13.69 9.79
CA ASN A 1017 7.59 12.70 10.56
C ASN A 1017 8.38 11.41 10.86
N ALA A 1018 9.70 11.39 10.66
CA ALA A 1018 10.51 10.21 10.88
C ALA A 1018 10.36 9.68 12.34
N PRO A 1019 9.79 8.48 12.55
CA PRO A 1019 9.59 7.94 13.88
C PRO A 1019 10.92 7.67 14.59
N ILE A 1020 11.00 8.02 15.87
CA ILE A 1020 12.13 7.70 16.74
C ILE A 1020 11.74 6.45 17.52
N ASN A 1021 11.83 5.29 16.88
CA ASN A 1021 11.76 4.03 17.62
C ASN A 1021 13.18 3.49 17.77
N PRO A 1022 13.63 3.21 19.02
CA PRO A 1022 14.95 2.67 19.30
C PRO A 1022 15.16 1.26 18.74
#